data_AF-A0A3L7SWD8-F1
#
_entry.id   AF-A0A3L7SWD8-F1
#
_cell.length_a   1.000
_cell.length_b   1.000
_cell.length_c   1.000
_cell.angle_alpha   90.00
_cell.angle_beta   90.00
_cell.angle_gamma   90.00
#
_symmetry.space_group_name_H-M   'P 1'
#
loop_
_entity.id
_entity.type
_entity.pdbx_description
1 polymer ?
#
loop_
_entity_poly.entity_id
_entity_poly.type
_entity_poly.pdbx_seq_one_letter_code
_entity_poly.pdbx_strand_id
1 'polypeptide(L)'
;MPMRLLTTAVTLVVSSSAFADVAMPKRVGATKPNILVVVLDDIGMDQMSFPPFDWNATPMAPSLPVLAEIASKGVSFRNFWATPECSPSRAAILTGRHGFRTGVITAIVDPMLPITQLHPTEVTLTKLLKESGYVSGMLGKYHLGGGEANTPPGYGFEAPSTTAGIDFFDGYWDLPPSIDTTIGGQALLGTFSCGGIGGLGVTGAACFRDGTCIENVHPLQAMAMGATPLLKTVDGVTSLAATCAEGSCALIDYNAKNAYYVWQRTICAFGNVTRPELPQREYLTSFVSRRTVEWVANARKSGKPWIAFSAHSSAHTPIQPPPPSLTGPAASGVSCATTDLSAYRQQYKLMAESLDHSIGDMLIDLGLGTRVGGQFVLGDLAAANTLLVVVNDNGTLALNVLPPFSPANAKQTVYETGVRSPCIIAGPQVQSPGRAVDEMVSIVDLFGLLCEAGGVDWTTVATASRKIDCLPMMPYLTNAKQGPIREFNFAIYRQGTFVSGQVGPCINGTTVIDGLVTSPELCAANGGCWAAGASVAPYPITNYCDLFSTDPSNAIVNCGGTNYCFLPPEMNSLCPAGSTPIKPPSLAQYAVRHGQWKLIVLVLPVCLAPNDCQMRLYQLAVPTPPHHPGIELPDGSEGVWNPLTDVLPAQAQAEFVALKAELFALLASQPVSLADGNLDGVVDAADLVGVFSEWGSMGFWDATQDGIVNGDDLSFVLNAWGADPVPIDQMPACLLPDGLAAGVGK
;
A
#
# COMPACT_ATOMS: atom_id res chain seq x y z
N MET A 1 -54.84 -61.73 11.34
CA MET A 1 -54.97 -60.85 10.17
C MET A 1 -55.07 -59.41 10.65
N PRO A 2 -54.03 -58.59 10.53
CA PRO A 2 -54.17 -57.15 10.63
C PRO A 2 -53.89 -56.46 9.29
N MET A 3 -54.65 -55.39 9.12
CA MET A 3 -54.89 -54.56 7.97
C MET A 3 -53.70 -53.62 7.72
N ARG A 4 -53.14 -53.62 6.50
CA ARG A 4 -52.10 -52.68 6.06
C ARG A 4 -52.75 -51.33 5.76
N LEU A 5 -52.32 -50.27 6.45
CA LEU A 5 -52.51 -48.88 6.03
C LEU A 5 -51.19 -48.36 5.44
N LEU A 6 -51.27 -47.81 4.22
CA LEU A 6 -50.18 -47.14 3.53
C LEU A 6 -49.87 -45.79 4.22
N THR A 7 -48.60 -45.56 4.54
CA THR A 7 -48.03 -44.23 4.80
C THR A 7 -47.13 -43.85 3.63
N THR A 8 -47.51 -42.78 2.93
CA THR A 8 -46.72 -42.17 1.85
C THR A 8 -45.61 -41.32 2.47
N ALA A 9 -44.35 -41.73 2.30
CA ALA A 9 -43.18 -40.95 2.70
C ALA A 9 -42.80 -39.98 1.58
N VAL A 10 -42.81 -38.68 1.89
CA VAL A 10 -42.23 -37.63 1.04
C VAL A 10 -40.72 -37.65 1.27
N THR A 11 -39.95 -38.03 0.25
CA THR A 11 -38.49 -38.01 0.27
C THR A 11 -37.99 -36.62 -0.13
N LEU A 12 -37.34 -35.92 0.80
CA LEU A 12 -36.61 -34.68 0.53
C LEU A 12 -35.35 -35.03 -0.28
N VAL A 13 -35.25 -34.55 -1.52
CA VAL A 13 -34.03 -34.66 -2.34
C VAL A 13 -33.11 -33.51 -1.93
N VAL A 14 -32.05 -33.81 -1.20
CA VAL A 14 -30.91 -32.90 -1.00
C VAL A 14 -30.05 -33.00 -2.26
N SER A 15 -30.06 -31.97 -3.10
CA SER A 15 -29.14 -31.86 -4.23
C SER A 15 -27.76 -31.48 -3.71
N SER A 16 -26.84 -32.44 -3.67
CA SER A 16 -25.42 -32.19 -3.49
C SER A 16 -24.87 -31.52 -4.76
N SER A 17 -24.50 -30.25 -4.67
CA SER A 17 -23.73 -29.57 -5.72
C SER A 17 -22.34 -30.21 -5.79
N ALA A 18 -22.10 -31.01 -6.82
CA ALA A 18 -20.80 -31.56 -7.11
C ALA A 18 -19.88 -30.43 -7.59
N PHE A 19 -18.84 -30.12 -6.81
CA PHE A 19 -17.68 -29.40 -7.33
C PHE A 19 -17.08 -30.24 -8.46
N ALA A 20 -17.10 -29.71 -9.68
CA ALA A 20 -16.39 -30.34 -10.78
C ALA A 20 -14.88 -30.18 -10.50
N ASP A 21 -14.19 -31.31 -10.30
CA ASP A 21 -12.74 -31.38 -10.35
C ASP A 21 -12.25 -30.85 -11.71
N VAL A 22 -11.81 -29.58 -11.73
CA VAL A 22 -11.06 -29.05 -12.87
C VAL A 22 -9.67 -29.67 -12.80
N ALA A 23 -9.49 -30.80 -13.48
CA ALA A 23 -8.19 -31.42 -13.64
C ALA A 23 -7.23 -30.42 -14.32
N MET A 24 -6.22 -29.97 -13.57
CA MET A 24 -5.11 -29.17 -14.09
C MET A 24 -4.47 -29.91 -15.29
N PRO A 25 -4.30 -29.27 -16.45
CA PRO A 25 -3.63 -29.90 -17.57
C PRO A 25 -2.18 -30.20 -17.19
N LYS A 26 -1.77 -31.46 -17.30
CA LYS A 26 -0.37 -31.90 -17.15
C LYS A 26 0.49 -31.14 -18.16
N ARG A 27 1.30 -30.17 -17.69
CA ARG A 27 2.27 -29.46 -18.53
C ARG A 27 3.39 -30.41 -18.95
N VAL A 28 3.56 -30.55 -20.27
CA VAL A 28 4.74 -31.14 -20.89
C VAL A 28 5.91 -30.17 -20.71
N GLY A 29 6.92 -30.55 -19.91
CA GLY A 29 8.34 -30.16 -20.07
C GLY A 29 8.76 -28.68 -20.19
N ALA A 30 7.91 -27.69 -19.88
CA ALA A 30 8.32 -26.28 -19.93
C ALA A 30 9.22 -25.92 -18.73
N THR A 31 10.39 -25.35 -18.99
CA THR A 31 11.30 -24.83 -17.97
C THR A 31 10.61 -23.78 -17.11
N LYS A 32 10.79 -23.82 -15.78
CA LYS A 32 10.26 -22.82 -14.85
C LYS A 32 10.71 -21.41 -15.30
N PRO A 33 9.80 -20.42 -15.41
CA PRO A 33 10.15 -19.08 -15.87
C PRO A 33 10.87 -18.29 -14.78
N ASN A 34 11.67 -17.32 -15.18
CA ASN A 34 12.05 -16.25 -14.26
C ASN A 34 10.85 -15.35 -14.00
N ILE A 35 10.81 -14.69 -12.85
CA ILE A 35 9.69 -13.84 -12.44
C ILE A 35 10.22 -12.46 -12.07
N LEU A 36 9.76 -11.43 -12.76
CA LEU A 36 10.02 -10.03 -12.44
C LEU A 36 8.70 -9.38 -12.01
N VAL A 37 8.63 -8.98 -10.74
CA VAL A 37 7.50 -8.24 -10.18
C VAL A 37 7.93 -6.79 -10.00
N VAL A 38 7.37 -5.89 -10.80
CA VAL A 38 7.53 -4.44 -10.68
C VAL A 38 6.37 -3.92 -9.83
N VAL A 39 6.68 -3.37 -8.67
CA VAL A 39 5.70 -2.79 -7.75
C VAL A 39 5.75 -1.27 -7.87
N LEU A 40 4.63 -0.68 -8.27
CA LEU A 40 4.39 0.77 -8.27
C LEU A 40 3.79 1.18 -6.92
N ASP A 41 3.99 2.43 -6.52
CA ASP A 41 3.52 2.99 -5.26
C ASP A 41 2.75 4.29 -5.51
N ASP A 42 1.50 4.34 -5.03
CA ASP A 42 0.56 5.47 -5.16
C ASP A 42 0.15 5.87 -6.58
N ILE A 43 0.24 4.98 -7.58
CA ILE A 43 -0.18 5.24 -8.98
C ILE A 43 -1.50 4.53 -9.29
N GLY A 44 -2.60 5.12 -8.85
CA GLY A 44 -3.95 4.59 -9.02
C GLY A 44 -4.44 4.58 -10.47
N MET A 45 -5.62 3.96 -10.69
CA MET A 45 -6.24 3.85 -12.02
C MET A 45 -6.54 5.20 -12.68
N ASP A 46 -6.69 6.26 -11.90
CA ASP A 46 -6.87 7.63 -12.37
C ASP A 46 -5.64 8.22 -13.06
N GLN A 47 -4.46 7.63 -12.87
CA GLN A 47 -3.21 8.06 -13.52
C GLN A 47 -2.98 7.35 -14.86
N MET A 48 -3.76 6.32 -15.16
CA MET A 48 -3.62 5.56 -16.40
C MET A 48 -4.32 6.29 -17.55
N SER A 49 -3.55 6.59 -18.61
CA SER A 49 -3.97 7.41 -19.76
C SER A 49 -3.85 6.68 -21.10
N PHE A 50 -3.64 5.38 -21.09
CA PHE A 50 -3.40 4.55 -22.27
C PHE A 50 -4.32 3.31 -22.30
N PRO A 51 -4.69 2.80 -23.48
CA PRO A 51 -5.52 1.60 -23.57
C PRO A 51 -4.87 0.35 -22.94
N PRO A 52 -5.63 -0.51 -22.26
CA PRO A 52 -7.09 -0.44 -22.08
C PRO A 52 -7.51 0.26 -20.76
N PHE A 53 -6.59 0.96 -20.11
CA PHE A 53 -6.79 1.65 -18.83
C PHE A 53 -7.06 3.15 -18.98
N ASP A 54 -7.44 3.60 -20.17
CA ASP A 54 -7.64 4.99 -20.59
C ASP A 54 -8.84 5.68 -19.91
N TRP A 55 -9.10 5.38 -18.63
CA TRP A 55 -10.15 5.96 -17.79
C TRP A 55 -9.99 7.45 -17.52
N ASN A 56 -8.80 7.98 -17.80
CA ASN A 56 -8.51 9.39 -17.65
C ASN A 56 -7.91 9.99 -18.92
N ALA A 57 -8.61 10.96 -19.47
CA ALA A 57 -8.18 11.73 -20.64
C ALA A 57 -7.67 13.13 -20.26
N THR A 58 -7.51 13.43 -18.96
CA THR A 58 -7.01 14.74 -18.53
C THR A 58 -5.55 14.93 -18.97
N PRO A 59 -5.15 16.13 -19.42
CA PRO A 59 -3.75 16.43 -19.74
C PRO A 59 -2.78 16.27 -18.56
N MET A 60 -3.31 16.27 -17.33
CA MET A 60 -2.54 16.08 -16.10
C MET A 60 -2.19 14.61 -15.82
N ALA A 61 -2.80 13.65 -16.51
CA ALA A 61 -2.39 12.26 -16.39
C ALA A 61 -0.98 12.09 -16.99
N PRO A 62 -0.11 11.27 -16.37
CA PRO A 62 1.23 11.00 -16.88
C PRO A 62 1.20 10.26 -18.21
N SER A 63 2.19 10.57 -19.05
CA SER A 63 2.49 9.79 -20.25
C SER A 63 3.34 8.57 -19.88
N LEU A 64 2.75 7.37 -19.95
CA LEU A 64 3.37 6.11 -19.51
C LEU A 64 3.60 5.13 -20.69
N PRO A 65 4.44 5.48 -21.69
CA PRO A 65 4.60 4.69 -22.90
C PRO A 65 5.22 3.31 -22.66
N VAL A 66 6.06 3.12 -21.64
CA VAL A 66 6.63 1.80 -21.32
C VAL A 66 5.54 0.89 -20.79
N LEU A 67 4.71 1.35 -19.84
CA LEU A 67 3.58 0.57 -19.36
C LEU A 67 2.54 0.31 -20.46
N ALA A 68 2.30 1.27 -21.35
CA ALA A 68 1.44 1.08 -22.51
C ALA A 68 1.94 -0.03 -23.44
N GLU A 69 3.26 -0.09 -23.69
CA GLU A 69 3.86 -1.16 -24.48
C GLU A 69 3.78 -2.52 -23.76
N ILE A 70 3.99 -2.56 -22.44
CA ILE A 70 3.82 -3.80 -21.67
C ILE A 70 2.35 -4.29 -21.75
N ALA A 71 1.38 -3.39 -21.65
CA ALA A 71 -0.04 -3.71 -21.82
C ALA A 71 -0.35 -4.25 -23.23
N SER A 72 0.26 -3.68 -24.27
CA SER A 72 0.09 -4.11 -25.67
C SER A 72 0.57 -5.56 -25.91
N LYS A 73 1.52 -6.03 -25.09
CA LYS A 73 2.10 -7.38 -25.15
C LYS A 73 1.62 -8.30 -24.02
N GLY A 74 0.71 -7.85 -23.17
CA GLY A 74 0.27 -8.54 -21.97
C GLY A 74 -1.24 -8.70 -21.85
N VAL A 75 -1.66 -8.96 -20.63
CA VAL A 75 -3.05 -8.96 -20.17
C VAL A 75 -3.19 -7.89 -19.11
N SER A 76 -4.11 -6.95 -19.33
CA SER A 76 -4.40 -5.84 -18.42
C SER A 76 -5.64 -6.13 -17.59
N PHE A 77 -5.54 -6.08 -16.27
CA PHE A 77 -6.67 -6.32 -15.37
C PHE A 77 -7.31 -5.00 -14.97
N ARG A 78 -8.47 -4.69 -15.55
CA ARG A 78 -9.16 -3.40 -15.35
C ARG A 78 -9.97 -3.36 -14.08
N ASN A 79 -10.32 -4.51 -13.50
CA ASN A 79 -11.09 -4.65 -12.27
C ASN A 79 -10.28 -5.39 -11.20
N PHE A 80 -9.04 -4.94 -11.00
CA PHE A 80 -8.10 -5.46 -10.02
C PHE A 80 -8.13 -4.59 -8.76
N TRP A 81 -8.36 -5.21 -7.60
CA TRP A 81 -8.29 -4.53 -6.31
C TRP A 81 -6.99 -4.84 -5.60
N ALA A 82 -6.20 -3.81 -5.34
CA ALA A 82 -5.21 -3.83 -4.29
C ALA A 82 -5.87 -3.60 -2.93
N THR A 83 -5.06 -3.49 -1.87
CA THR A 83 -5.55 -3.03 -0.57
C THR A 83 -5.52 -1.50 -0.50
N PRO A 84 -6.17 -0.86 0.50
CA PRO A 84 -6.19 0.59 0.63
C PRO A 84 -4.82 1.25 0.88
N GLU A 85 -3.80 0.49 1.28
CA GLU A 85 -2.47 0.99 1.64
C GLU A 85 -1.33 0.03 1.25
N CYS A 86 -0.09 0.47 1.40
CA CYS A 86 1.07 -0.17 0.80
C CYS A 86 1.51 -1.47 1.50
N SER A 87 1.63 -1.49 2.84
CA SER A 87 2.05 -2.71 3.57
C SER A 87 1.10 -3.90 3.39
N PRO A 88 -0.25 -3.75 3.50
CA PRO A 88 -1.17 -4.88 3.36
C PRO A 88 -1.16 -5.47 1.95
N SER A 89 -0.97 -4.65 0.91
CA SER A 89 -0.82 -5.12 -0.47
C SER A 89 0.46 -5.93 -0.68
N ARG A 90 1.57 -5.47 -0.11
CA ARG A 90 2.85 -6.19 -0.15
C ARG A 90 2.77 -7.52 0.60
N ALA A 91 2.08 -7.54 1.74
CA ALA A 91 1.83 -8.76 2.51
C ALA A 91 0.91 -9.71 1.73
N ALA A 92 -0.12 -9.20 1.08
CA ALA A 92 -1.06 -9.98 0.28
C ALA A 92 -0.38 -10.68 -0.91
N ILE A 93 0.54 -10.01 -1.62
CA ILE A 93 1.34 -10.62 -2.69
C ILE A 93 2.17 -11.80 -2.15
N LEU A 94 2.75 -11.64 -0.96
CA LEU A 94 3.61 -12.67 -0.39
C LEU A 94 2.83 -13.81 0.28
N THR A 95 1.62 -13.60 0.78
CA THR A 95 0.93 -14.60 1.61
C THR A 95 -0.33 -15.18 0.97
N GLY A 96 -0.94 -14.48 0.01
CA GLY A 96 -2.26 -14.83 -0.52
C GLY A 96 -3.40 -14.64 0.47
N ARG A 97 -3.19 -13.80 1.50
CA ARG A 97 -4.14 -13.57 2.61
C ARG A 97 -4.44 -12.09 2.75
N HIS A 98 -5.67 -11.77 3.15
CA HIS A 98 -6.05 -10.41 3.50
C HIS A 98 -5.43 -9.97 4.84
N GLY A 99 -5.23 -8.66 5.01
CA GLY A 99 -4.51 -8.09 6.15
C GLY A 99 -5.06 -8.47 7.53
N PHE A 100 -6.38 -8.68 7.66
CA PHE A 100 -6.98 -9.10 8.93
C PHE A 100 -6.52 -10.49 9.40
N ARG A 101 -6.00 -11.32 8.50
CA ARG A 101 -5.45 -12.65 8.83
C ARG A 101 -3.96 -12.62 9.15
N THR A 102 -3.22 -11.64 8.62
CA THR A 102 -1.76 -11.55 8.74
C THR A 102 -1.31 -10.56 9.82
N GLY A 103 -2.23 -9.76 10.38
CA GLY A 103 -1.92 -8.64 11.27
C GLY A 103 -1.51 -7.36 10.51
N VAL A 104 -1.11 -7.47 9.25
CA VAL A 104 -0.70 -6.32 8.40
C VAL A 104 -1.93 -5.68 7.76
N ILE A 105 -2.64 -4.83 8.51
CA ILE A 105 -3.93 -4.25 8.11
C ILE A 105 -3.79 -2.82 7.54
N THR A 106 -2.74 -2.10 7.91
CA THR A 106 -2.45 -0.71 7.49
C THR A 106 -0.98 -0.57 7.12
N ALA A 107 -0.57 0.59 6.60
CA ALA A 107 0.82 0.95 6.39
C ALA A 107 1.60 0.88 7.72
N ILE A 108 2.71 0.14 7.72
CA ILE A 108 3.56 -0.03 8.90
C ILE A 108 4.49 1.17 9.01
N VAL A 109 4.28 2.02 10.01
CA VAL A 109 5.14 3.18 10.27
C VAL A 109 5.66 3.17 11.69
N ASP A 110 6.80 3.79 11.93
CA ASP A 110 7.35 3.91 13.27
C ASP A 110 6.59 5.01 14.05
N PRO A 111 6.25 4.81 15.34
CA PRO A 111 6.59 3.68 16.22
C PRO A 111 5.44 2.67 16.44
N MET A 112 4.79 2.16 15.39
CA MET A 112 3.74 1.13 15.55
C MET A 112 4.29 -0.12 16.24
N LEU A 113 3.43 -0.81 17.01
CA LEU A 113 3.77 -2.06 17.69
C LEU A 113 4.13 -3.17 16.69
N PRO A 114 5.07 -4.07 17.02
CA PRO A 114 5.48 -5.11 16.09
C PRO A 114 4.39 -6.10 15.67
N ILE A 115 3.33 -6.28 16.47
CA ILE A 115 2.14 -7.07 16.12
C ILE A 115 1.47 -6.62 14.79
N THR A 116 1.74 -5.41 14.33
CA THR A 116 1.25 -4.88 13.03
C THR A 116 2.13 -5.26 11.84
N GLN A 117 3.30 -5.85 12.08
CA GLN A 117 4.28 -6.25 11.07
C GLN A 117 3.99 -7.65 10.53
N LEU A 118 4.62 -8.02 9.40
CA LEU A 118 4.47 -9.37 8.88
C LEU A 118 5.06 -10.37 9.90
N HIS A 119 4.24 -11.29 10.38
CA HIS A 119 4.66 -12.25 11.39
C HIS A 119 5.63 -13.30 10.80
N PRO A 120 6.70 -13.70 11.51
CA PRO A 120 7.70 -14.64 11.01
C PRO A 120 7.17 -16.07 10.73
N THR A 121 6.07 -16.48 11.38
CA THR A 121 5.41 -17.77 11.13
C THR A 121 4.64 -17.80 9.82
N GLU A 122 4.47 -16.66 9.14
CA GLU A 122 3.77 -16.61 7.86
C GLU A 122 4.50 -17.45 6.79
N VAL A 123 3.73 -18.27 6.08
CA VAL A 123 4.19 -18.99 4.89
C VAL A 123 4.12 -18.02 3.70
N THR A 124 5.28 -17.65 3.18
CA THR A 124 5.39 -16.67 2.10
C THR A 124 5.74 -17.31 0.76
N LEU A 125 5.39 -16.63 -0.33
CA LEU A 125 5.70 -16.97 -1.71
C LEU A 125 7.17 -17.32 -1.90
N THR A 126 8.06 -16.50 -1.34
CA THR A 126 9.51 -16.67 -1.45
C THR A 126 10.03 -17.89 -0.68
N LYS A 127 9.46 -18.20 0.50
CA LYS A 127 9.76 -19.46 1.21
C LYS A 127 9.36 -20.67 0.36
N LEU A 128 8.17 -20.65 -0.25
CA LEU A 128 7.68 -21.75 -1.09
C LEU A 128 8.48 -21.91 -2.40
N LEU A 129 8.77 -20.81 -3.10
CA LEU A 129 9.53 -20.86 -4.35
C LEU A 129 10.96 -21.35 -4.14
N LYS A 130 11.55 -21.10 -2.97
CA LYS A 130 12.87 -21.61 -2.59
C LYS A 130 12.93 -23.13 -2.58
N GLU A 131 11.89 -23.80 -2.08
CA GLU A 131 11.75 -25.27 -2.14
C GLU A 131 11.68 -25.77 -3.59
N SER A 132 11.16 -24.93 -4.48
CA SER A 132 11.11 -25.15 -5.93
C SER A 132 12.39 -24.77 -6.69
N GLY A 133 13.45 -24.38 -5.98
CA GLY A 133 14.76 -24.09 -6.55
C GLY A 133 14.98 -22.64 -7.01
N TYR A 134 14.06 -21.73 -6.72
CA TYR A 134 14.23 -20.31 -7.03
C TYR A 134 15.27 -19.65 -6.10
N VAL A 135 15.89 -18.59 -6.61
CA VAL A 135 16.58 -17.57 -5.81
C VAL A 135 15.76 -16.29 -5.81
N SER A 136 15.64 -15.63 -4.66
CA SER A 136 14.77 -14.46 -4.50
C SER A 136 15.54 -13.17 -4.21
N GLY A 137 15.10 -12.07 -4.83
CA GLY A 137 15.66 -10.73 -4.65
C GLY A 137 14.57 -9.69 -4.47
N MET A 138 14.74 -8.75 -3.54
CA MET A 138 13.87 -7.58 -3.39
C MET A 138 14.69 -6.30 -3.33
N LEU A 139 14.46 -5.42 -4.29
CA LEU A 139 15.21 -4.19 -4.46
C LEU A 139 14.26 -3.01 -4.27
N GLY A 140 14.60 -2.10 -3.35
CA GLY A 140 13.77 -0.92 -3.04
C GLY A 140 12.94 -1.06 -1.75
N LYS A 141 11.67 -0.66 -1.80
CA LYS A 141 10.81 -0.51 -0.61
C LYS A 141 10.35 -1.88 -0.06
N TYR A 142 10.68 -2.16 1.20
CA TYR A 142 10.23 -3.38 1.90
C TYR A 142 8.83 -3.22 2.50
N HIS A 143 8.69 -2.32 3.48
CA HIS A 143 7.45 -1.92 4.16
C HIS A 143 6.61 -3.07 4.77
N LEU A 144 7.28 -4.11 5.29
CA LEU A 144 6.64 -5.28 5.91
C LEU A 144 7.14 -5.59 7.33
N GLY A 145 7.94 -4.70 7.90
CA GLY A 145 8.52 -4.84 9.24
C GLY A 145 9.97 -4.34 9.30
N GLY A 146 10.53 -4.40 10.51
CA GLY A 146 11.84 -3.84 10.86
C GLY A 146 11.84 -2.30 10.97
N GLY A 147 12.89 -1.74 11.58
CA GLY A 147 12.98 -0.31 11.88
C GLY A 147 13.93 -0.06 13.05
N GLU A 148 14.17 1.20 13.44
CA GLU A 148 14.97 1.47 14.65
C GLU A 148 14.11 1.52 15.91
N ALA A 149 12.84 1.90 15.79
CA ALA A 149 11.98 2.22 16.93
C ALA A 149 11.05 1.09 17.39
N ASN A 150 10.82 0.04 16.59
CA ASN A 150 9.80 -1.00 16.83
C ASN A 150 10.25 -2.40 16.35
N THR A 151 11.52 -2.75 16.60
CA THR A 151 12.09 -4.02 16.14
C THR A 151 11.99 -5.10 17.22
N PRO A 152 11.29 -6.23 16.97
CA PRO A 152 11.41 -7.41 17.82
C PRO A 152 12.76 -8.09 17.64
N PRO A 153 13.26 -8.79 18.68
CA PRO A 153 14.49 -9.57 18.58
C PRO A 153 14.45 -10.60 17.43
N GLY A 154 15.40 -10.51 16.48
CA GLY A 154 15.51 -11.45 15.35
C GLY A 154 14.65 -11.13 14.12
N TYR A 155 13.89 -10.03 14.17
CA TYR A 155 12.99 -9.58 13.10
C TYR A 155 13.16 -8.10 12.79
N GLY A 156 14.38 -7.58 12.96
CA GLY A 156 14.75 -6.20 12.63
C GLY A 156 15.09 -5.99 11.16
N PHE A 157 16.29 -5.48 10.91
CA PHE A 157 16.77 -5.25 9.55
C PHE A 157 16.98 -6.55 8.74
N GLU A 158 16.97 -7.70 9.41
CA GLU A 158 17.03 -9.06 8.88
C GLU A 158 15.67 -9.63 8.45
N ALA A 159 14.55 -8.95 8.78
CA ALA A 159 13.19 -9.39 8.46
C ALA A 159 12.96 -9.78 6.99
N PRO A 160 13.55 -9.12 5.97
CA PRO A 160 13.44 -9.60 4.60
C PRO A 160 13.85 -11.07 4.44
N SER A 161 14.90 -11.52 5.13
CA SER A 161 15.33 -12.91 5.12
C SER A 161 14.62 -13.78 6.16
N THR A 162 14.49 -13.34 7.41
CA THR A 162 13.96 -14.18 8.50
C THR A 162 12.43 -14.32 8.45
N THR A 163 11.74 -13.22 8.14
CA THR A 163 10.27 -13.17 8.04
C THR A 163 9.80 -13.51 6.63
N ALA A 164 10.27 -12.76 5.62
CA ALA A 164 9.76 -12.93 4.26
C ALA A 164 10.44 -14.06 3.48
N GLY A 165 11.60 -14.56 3.90
CA GLY A 165 12.33 -15.62 3.17
C GLY A 165 12.98 -15.14 1.87
N ILE A 166 13.31 -13.85 1.78
CA ILE A 166 14.02 -13.25 0.66
C ILE A 166 15.52 -13.53 0.82
N ASP A 167 16.15 -14.12 -0.18
CA ASP A 167 17.58 -14.47 -0.13
C ASP A 167 18.47 -13.21 -0.17
N PHE A 168 18.06 -12.18 -0.92
CA PHE A 168 18.77 -10.91 -1.02
C PHE A 168 17.83 -9.71 -1.03
N PHE A 169 18.04 -8.80 -0.09
CA PHE A 169 17.37 -7.51 -0.03
C PHE A 169 18.39 -6.37 -0.13
N ASP A 170 18.03 -5.33 -0.88
CA ASP A 170 18.81 -4.09 -0.95
C ASP A 170 17.90 -2.89 -1.20
N GLY A 171 17.72 -2.08 -0.17
CA GLY A 171 16.75 -1.00 -0.21
C GLY A 171 16.52 -0.33 1.13
N TYR A 172 15.25 -0.02 1.40
CA TYR A 172 14.78 0.80 2.52
C TYR A 172 13.40 0.34 3.03
N TRP A 173 13.00 0.80 4.22
CA TRP A 173 11.88 0.24 5.01
C TRP A 173 10.58 0.93 4.65
N ASP A 174 10.46 2.17 5.08
CA ASP A 174 9.49 3.14 4.62
C ASP A 174 10.20 4.18 3.73
N LEU A 175 9.44 5.12 3.17
CA LEU A 175 9.99 6.24 2.46
C LEU A 175 11.00 6.98 3.33
N PRO A 176 12.17 7.33 2.77
CA PRO A 176 13.15 8.08 3.51
C PRO A 176 12.54 9.41 4.01
N PRO A 177 12.49 9.64 5.33
CA PRO A 177 11.89 10.85 5.87
C PRO A 177 12.78 12.06 5.55
N SER A 178 12.12 13.23 5.60
CA SER A 178 12.58 14.60 5.38
C SER A 178 12.86 15.04 3.95
N ILE A 179 12.18 16.15 3.62
CA ILE A 179 12.55 17.09 2.58
C ILE A 179 13.75 17.93 3.10
N ASP A 180 14.89 17.91 2.42
CA ASP A 180 16.00 18.82 2.75
C ASP A 180 15.77 20.21 2.14
N THR A 181 15.42 21.19 2.98
CA THR A 181 15.19 22.58 2.54
C THR A 181 16.46 23.46 2.53
N THR A 182 17.64 22.91 2.83
CA THR A 182 18.90 23.67 3.04
C THR A 182 20.06 23.31 2.10
N ILE A 183 19.89 22.40 1.15
CA ILE A 183 20.97 21.89 0.25
C ILE A 183 22.16 21.39 1.05
N GLY A 184 21.94 20.27 1.74
CA GLY A 184 22.94 19.65 2.59
C GLY A 184 23.48 20.64 3.62
N GLY A 185 22.62 21.40 4.31
CA GLY A 185 23.03 22.31 5.37
C GLY A 185 23.79 23.58 4.95
N GLN A 186 23.94 23.85 3.64
CA GLN A 186 24.68 25.02 3.16
C GLN A 186 23.88 26.34 3.23
N ALA A 187 22.55 26.27 3.25
CA ALA A 187 21.65 27.42 3.28
C ALA A 187 20.86 27.52 4.59
N LEU A 188 20.25 28.69 4.80
CA LEU A 188 19.27 28.86 5.86
C LEU A 188 18.02 28.00 5.59
N LEU A 189 17.38 27.55 6.67
CA LEU A 189 16.12 26.81 6.60
C LEU A 189 15.07 27.60 5.81
N GLY A 190 14.35 26.90 4.92
CA GLY A 190 13.30 27.52 4.10
C GLY A 190 13.79 28.22 2.83
N THR A 191 15.10 28.17 2.51
CA THR A 191 15.62 28.67 1.23
C THR A 191 15.02 27.92 0.03
N PHE A 192 14.66 26.65 0.23
CA PHE A 192 14.13 25.76 -0.81
C PHE A 192 12.82 25.11 -0.39
N SER A 193 11.92 24.91 -1.37
CA SER A 193 10.62 24.24 -1.18
C SER A 193 10.63 22.86 -1.84
N CYS A 194 9.87 21.90 -1.31
CA CYS A 194 9.83 20.51 -1.82
C CYS A 194 11.16 19.74 -1.83
N GLY A 195 12.22 20.28 -1.22
CA GLY A 195 13.57 19.71 -1.31
C GLY A 195 14.14 19.84 -2.71
N GLY A 196 13.48 20.65 -3.54
CA GLY A 196 13.90 21.08 -4.85
C GLY A 196 14.68 22.39 -4.72
N ILE A 197 15.81 22.41 -5.39
CA ILE A 197 16.70 23.57 -5.42
C ILE A 197 16.06 24.62 -6.32
N GLY A 198 15.85 25.84 -5.82
CA GLY A 198 15.27 26.94 -6.57
C GLY A 198 16.12 27.25 -7.81
N GLY A 199 15.49 27.74 -8.88
CA GLY A 199 16.20 28.03 -10.12
C GLY A 199 16.45 26.80 -11.01
N LEU A 200 15.48 25.89 -11.13
CA LEU A 200 15.52 24.68 -11.97
C LEU A 200 15.66 24.92 -13.51
N GLY A 201 16.03 26.13 -13.91
CA GLY A 201 16.37 26.50 -15.29
C GLY A 201 17.84 26.90 -15.47
N VAL A 202 18.69 26.80 -14.45
CA VAL A 202 20.11 27.18 -14.52
C VAL A 202 21.03 26.01 -14.21
N THR A 203 22.18 25.97 -14.87
CA THR A 203 23.29 25.08 -14.53
C THR A 203 24.26 25.79 -13.60
N GLY A 204 24.93 25.03 -12.74
CA GLY A 204 25.92 25.57 -11.82
C GLY A 204 26.99 24.56 -11.49
N ALA A 205 27.64 24.78 -10.36
CA ALA A 205 28.63 23.86 -9.82
C ALA A 205 28.02 22.93 -8.75
N ALA A 206 28.57 21.74 -8.63
CA ALA A 206 28.19 20.77 -7.62
C ALA A 206 29.42 20.03 -7.09
N CYS A 207 29.37 19.67 -5.82
CA CYS A 207 30.47 19.02 -5.16
C CYS A 207 30.13 17.59 -4.76
N PHE A 208 31.09 16.71 -4.97
CA PHE A 208 31.10 15.37 -4.43
C PHE A 208 31.79 15.37 -3.07
N ARG A 209 31.47 14.33 -2.31
CA ARG A 209 31.99 14.18 -0.95
C ARG A 209 33.51 14.10 -0.86
N ASP A 210 34.15 13.54 -1.88
CA ASP A 210 35.61 13.45 -1.96
C ASP A 210 36.29 14.82 -2.20
N GLY A 211 35.50 15.90 -2.29
CA GLY A 211 35.96 17.25 -2.59
C GLY A 211 36.06 17.53 -4.08
N THR A 212 35.79 16.55 -4.94
CA THR A 212 35.72 16.75 -6.38
C THR A 212 34.55 17.67 -6.70
N CYS A 213 34.76 18.67 -7.56
CA CYS A 213 33.71 19.58 -7.99
C CYS A 213 33.55 19.53 -9.51
N ILE A 214 32.30 19.60 -9.97
CA ILE A 214 31.91 19.65 -11.37
C ILE A 214 31.14 20.94 -11.65
N GLU A 215 31.30 21.47 -12.86
CA GLU A 215 30.61 22.67 -13.33
C GLU A 215 29.65 22.35 -14.47
N ASN A 216 28.78 23.30 -14.81
CA ASN A 216 27.82 23.20 -15.93
C ASN A 216 26.85 22.01 -15.78
N VAL A 217 26.47 21.69 -14.56
CA VAL A 217 25.53 20.59 -14.26
C VAL A 217 24.23 21.16 -13.72
N HIS A 218 23.11 20.55 -14.10
CA HIS A 218 21.82 20.87 -13.50
C HIS A 218 21.79 20.38 -12.04
N PRO A 219 21.30 21.17 -11.07
CA PRO A 219 21.32 20.81 -9.64
C PRO A 219 20.76 19.41 -9.32
N LEU A 220 19.57 19.09 -9.86
CA LEU A 220 18.95 17.78 -9.66
C LEU A 220 19.73 16.63 -10.33
N GLN A 221 20.39 16.90 -11.46
CA GLN A 221 21.22 15.91 -12.13
C GLN A 221 22.48 15.63 -11.31
N ALA A 222 23.09 16.67 -10.73
CA ALA A 222 24.21 16.50 -9.82
C ALA A 222 23.83 15.65 -8.61
N MET A 223 22.66 15.91 -7.99
CA MET A 223 22.15 15.09 -6.89
C MET A 223 21.85 13.66 -7.31
N ALA A 224 21.31 13.42 -8.50
CA ALA A 224 21.12 12.06 -9.00
C ALA A 224 22.44 11.29 -9.14
N MET A 225 23.54 12.01 -9.37
CA MET A 225 24.89 11.45 -9.53
C MET A 225 25.67 11.28 -8.23
N GLY A 226 25.14 11.71 -7.07
CA GLY A 226 25.88 11.67 -5.80
C GLY A 226 26.49 13.00 -5.34
N ALA A 227 26.32 14.08 -6.11
CA ALA A 227 26.87 15.40 -5.78
C ALA A 227 25.82 16.33 -5.16
N THR A 228 26.25 17.28 -4.33
CA THR A 228 25.41 18.33 -3.79
C THR A 228 25.68 19.64 -4.53
N PRO A 229 24.65 20.32 -5.08
CA PRO A 229 24.83 21.62 -5.72
C PRO A 229 25.42 22.65 -4.78
N LEU A 230 26.32 23.48 -5.30
CA LEU A 230 27.03 24.49 -4.52
C LEU A 230 26.23 25.78 -4.45
N LEU A 231 26.35 26.45 -3.31
CA LEU A 231 25.79 27.77 -3.08
C LEU A 231 26.88 28.82 -2.91
N LYS A 232 26.54 30.04 -3.29
CA LYS A 232 27.29 31.26 -2.99
C LYS A 232 26.40 32.26 -2.27
N THR A 233 27.00 33.04 -1.38
CA THR A 233 26.32 34.13 -0.69
C THR A 233 26.99 35.44 -1.05
N VAL A 234 26.22 36.37 -1.61
CA VAL A 234 26.67 37.73 -1.97
C VAL A 234 25.69 38.72 -1.35
N ASP A 235 26.19 39.68 -0.56
CA ASP A 235 25.38 40.71 0.13
C ASP A 235 24.22 40.15 0.96
N GLY A 236 24.42 38.98 1.59
CA GLY A 236 23.41 38.29 2.39
C GLY A 236 22.35 37.52 1.60
N VAL A 237 22.46 37.48 0.27
CA VAL A 237 21.60 36.69 -0.61
C VAL A 237 22.31 35.41 -1.04
N THR A 238 21.73 34.26 -0.68
CA THR A 238 22.24 32.94 -1.08
C THR A 238 21.63 32.50 -2.42
N SER A 239 22.47 32.05 -3.34
CA SER A 239 22.07 31.57 -4.67
C SER A 239 22.97 30.42 -5.14
N LEU A 240 22.60 29.74 -6.22
CA LEU A 240 23.44 28.71 -6.83
C LEU A 240 24.79 29.29 -7.27
N ALA A 241 25.87 28.61 -6.91
CA ALA A 241 27.20 28.91 -7.43
C ALA A 241 27.28 28.51 -8.90
N ALA A 242 27.77 29.43 -9.75
CA ALA A 242 27.93 29.16 -11.17
C ALA A 242 29.19 28.30 -11.44
N THR A 243 30.22 28.49 -10.62
CA THR A 243 31.53 27.81 -10.75
C THR A 243 31.95 27.20 -9.42
N CYS A 244 32.89 26.24 -9.47
CA CYS A 244 33.40 25.56 -8.29
C CYS A 244 34.15 26.50 -7.33
N ALA A 245 34.70 27.60 -7.85
CA ALA A 245 35.42 28.59 -7.06
C ALA A 245 34.48 29.52 -6.25
N GLU A 246 33.19 29.59 -6.62
CA GLU A 246 32.21 30.46 -5.96
C GLU A 246 31.57 29.85 -4.71
N GLY A 247 31.63 28.52 -4.55
CA GLY A 247 31.05 27.79 -3.42
C GLY A 247 32.08 26.97 -2.66
N SER A 248 31.72 26.48 -1.47
CA SER A 248 32.62 25.68 -0.62
C SER A 248 32.07 24.29 -0.34
N CYS A 249 32.74 23.27 -0.89
CA CYS A 249 32.50 21.86 -0.58
C CYS A 249 32.60 21.52 0.92
N ALA A 250 33.40 22.29 1.67
CA ALA A 250 33.65 22.02 3.09
C ALA A 250 32.46 22.38 3.98
N LEU A 251 31.46 23.10 3.46
CA LEU A 251 30.27 23.52 4.20
C LEU A 251 29.07 22.59 3.98
N ILE A 252 29.26 21.48 3.26
CA ILE A 252 28.19 20.56 2.90
C ILE A 252 28.05 19.48 3.96
N ASP A 253 26.88 19.45 4.60
CA ASP A 253 26.43 18.31 5.38
C ASP A 253 25.93 17.20 4.44
N TYR A 254 26.83 16.24 4.20
CA TYR A 254 26.51 15.05 3.40
C TYR A 254 25.59 14.06 4.12
N ASN A 255 25.22 14.28 5.39
CA ASN A 255 24.32 13.41 6.16
C ASN A 255 22.86 13.90 6.18
N ALA A 256 22.58 15.12 5.72
CA ALA A 256 21.22 15.62 5.61
C ALA A 256 20.41 14.77 4.61
N LYS A 257 19.29 14.22 5.07
CA LYS A 257 18.39 13.34 4.28
C LYS A 257 17.47 14.17 3.40
N ASN A 258 17.21 13.67 2.20
CA ASN A 258 16.34 14.30 1.19
C ASN A 258 15.65 13.20 0.39
N ALA A 259 14.55 12.65 0.93
CA ALA A 259 13.84 11.46 0.46
C ALA A 259 14.36 10.78 -0.83
N TYR A 260 14.02 11.30 -2.02
CA TYR A 260 14.36 10.67 -3.30
C TYR A 260 15.82 10.78 -3.72
N TYR A 261 16.61 11.61 -3.07
CA TYR A 261 18.00 11.89 -3.42
C TYR A 261 18.99 11.49 -2.34
N VAL A 262 18.63 11.59 -1.06
CA VAL A 262 19.51 11.23 0.06
C VAL A 262 18.76 10.41 1.10
N TRP A 263 19.15 9.16 1.28
CA TRP A 263 18.36 8.18 2.04
C TRP A 263 19.21 7.06 2.64
N GLN A 264 18.68 6.41 3.69
CA GLN A 264 19.39 5.34 4.38
C GLN A 264 19.18 4.00 3.68
N ARG A 265 20.28 3.33 3.32
CA ARG A 265 20.25 2.01 2.68
C ARG A 265 20.53 0.91 3.69
N THR A 266 19.92 -0.23 3.45
CA THR A 266 20.24 -1.48 4.14
C THR A 266 20.28 -2.61 3.12
N ILE A 267 21.22 -3.52 3.35
CA ILE A 267 21.40 -4.73 2.58
C ILE A 267 21.19 -5.89 3.55
N CYS A 268 20.37 -6.87 3.17
CA CYS A 268 20.25 -8.13 3.91
C CYS A 268 20.51 -9.28 2.94
N ALA A 269 21.58 -10.04 3.16
CA ALA A 269 21.94 -11.17 2.33
C ALA A 269 21.97 -12.43 3.19
N PHE A 270 20.98 -13.32 2.98
CA PHE A 270 20.82 -14.55 3.74
C PHE A 270 20.83 -14.30 5.27
N GLY A 271 20.10 -13.29 5.73
CA GLY A 271 20.04 -12.88 7.14
C GLY A 271 21.21 -12.01 7.63
N ASN A 272 22.28 -11.85 6.84
CA ASN A 272 23.38 -10.96 7.20
C ASN A 272 23.05 -9.52 6.80
N VAL A 273 22.86 -8.66 7.80
CA VAL A 273 22.55 -7.25 7.60
C VAL A 273 23.83 -6.43 7.45
N THR A 274 23.85 -5.55 6.46
CA THR A 274 24.87 -4.51 6.29
C THR A 274 24.18 -3.17 6.03
N ARG A 275 24.46 -2.19 6.88
CA ARG A 275 24.04 -0.80 6.68
C ARG A 275 25.28 0.05 6.42
N PRO A 276 25.41 0.68 5.24
CA PRO A 276 26.43 1.69 5.04
C PRO A 276 26.29 2.76 6.14
N GLU A 277 27.42 3.16 6.72
CA GLU A 277 27.49 4.21 7.75
C GLU A 277 26.84 5.51 7.26
N LEU A 278 26.87 5.72 5.94
CA LEU A 278 26.54 7.00 5.32
C LEU A 278 25.36 6.83 4.37
N PRO A 279 24.45 7.83 4.29
CA PRO A 279 23.31 7.80 3.38
C PRO A 279 23.74 7.64 1.91
N GLN A 280 22.90 6.98 1.12
CA GLN A 280 23.01 6.99 -0.33
C GLN A 280 22.66 8.37 -0.86
N ARG A 281 23.28 8.77 -1.99
CA ARG A 281 23.05 10.05 -2.66
C ARG A 281 22.65 9.88 -4.12
N GLU A 282 21.88 8.85 -4.44
CA GLU A 282 21.44 8.56 -5.81
C GLU A 282 19.92 8.71 -5.88
N TYR A 283 19.42 9.14 -7.05
CA TYR A 283 17.98 9.23 -7.28
C TYR A 283 17.33 7.85 -7.12
N LEU A 284 16.47 7.73 -6.12
CA LEU A 284 15.89 6.48 -5.59
C LEU A 284 15.29 5.60 -6.69
N THR A 285 14.54 6.20 -7.63
CA THR A 285 13.87 5.49 -8.72
C THR A 285 14.86 4.81 -9.67
N SER A 286 15.94 5.50 -10.02
CA SER A 286 17.00 4.97 -10.88
C SER A 286 17.86 3.95 -10.14
N PHE A 287 18.12 4.17 -8.84
CA PHE A 287 18.81 3.21 -7.99
C PHE A 287 18.11 1.84 -7.99
N VAL A 288 16.78 1.80 -7.75
CA VAL A 288 16.01 0.55 -7.69
C VAL A 288 16.11 -0.22 -9.01
N SER A 289 15.96 0.49 -10.13
CA SER A 289 16.08 -0.06 -11.49
C SER A 289 17.46 -0.68 -11.71
N ARG A 290 18.51 0.09 -11.48
CA ARG A 290 19.91 -0.33 -11.66
C ARG A 290 20.27 -1.51 -10.75
N ARG A 291 19.88 -1.47 -9.47
CA ARG A 291 20.15 -2.58 -8.54
C ARG A 291 19.41 -3.85 -8.89
N THR A 292 18.21 -3.73 -9.46
CA THR A 292 17.48 -4.88 -10.01
C THR A 292 18.28 -5.54 -11.13
N VAL A 293 18.79 -4.76 -12.09
CA VAL A 293 19.65 -5.26 -13.18
C VAL A 293 20.90 -5.97 -12.63
N GLU A 294 21.63 -5.32 -11.72
CA GLU A 294 22.87 -5.84 -11.14
C GLU A 294 22.63 -7.15 -10.38
N TRP A 295 21.53 -7.24 -9.62
CA TRP A 295 21.17 -8.45 -8.91
C TRP A 295 20.77 -9.57 -9.87
N VAL A 296 19.88 -9.31 -10.84
CA VAL A 296 19.44 -10.31 -11.81
C VAL A 296 20.61 -10.84 -12.65
N ALA A 297 21.55 -9.97 -13.06
CA ALA A 297 22.75 -10.37 -13.77
C ALA A 297 23.61 -11.36 -12.96
N ASN A 298 23.66 -11.21 -11.64
CA ASN A 298 24.32 -12.17 -10.76
C ASN A 298 23.49 -13.43 -10.54
N ALA A 299 22.17 -13.33 -10.34
CA ALA A 299 21.29 -14.48 -10.19
C ALA A 299 21.36 -15.41 -11.41
N ARG A 300 21.40 -14.85 -12.64
CA ARG A 300 21.56 -15.59 -13.90
C ARG A 300 22.80 -16.48 -13.94
N LYS A 301 23.91 -16.10 -13.26
CA LYS A 301 25.14 -16.90 -13.20
C LYS A 301 24.95 -18.23 -12.47
N SER A 302 23.95 -18.35 -11.61
CA SER A 302 23.65 -19.59 -10.88
C SER A 302 22.97 -20.67 -11.75
N GLY A 303 22.40 -20.28 -12.89
CA GLY A 303 21.58 -21.17 -13.73
C GLY A 303 20.23 -21.57 -13.11
N LYS A 304 19.90 -21.07 -11.92
CA LYS A 304 18.62 -21.30 -11.24
C LYS A 304 17.56 -20.30 -11.74
N PRO A 305 16.26 -20.67 -11.71
CA PRO A 305 15.20 -19.69 -11.90
C PRO A 305 15.25 -18.64 -10.78
N TRP A 306 14.84 -17.41 -11.06
CA TRP A 306 14.86 -16.32 -10.08
C TRP A 306 13.52 -15.60 -10.01
N ILE A 307 13.24 -15.01 -8.85
CA ILE A 307 12.18 -14.04 -8.64
C ILE A 307 12.78 -12.73 -8.13
N ALA A 308 12.47 -11.62 -8.80
CA ALA A 308 12.90 -10.29 -8.43
C ALA A 308 11.69 -9.39 -8.16
N PHE A 309 11.65 -8.75 -7.00
CA PHE A 309 10.76 -7.63 -6.71
C PHE A 309 11.53 -6.32 -6.95
N SER A 310 11.15 -5.59 -7.99
CA SER A 310 11.60 -4.21 -8.22
C SER A 310 10.56 -3.29 -7.60
N ALA A 311 10.77 -2.93 -6.34
CA ALA A 311 9.78 -2.27 -5.49
C ALA A 311 10.04 -0.76 -5.44
N HIS A 312 9.42 -0.01 -6.33
CA HIS A 312 9.57 1.43 -6.41
C HIS A 312 8.73 2.15 -5.36
N SER A 313 9.15 3.38 -5.05
CA SER A 313 8.42 4.32 -4.20
C SER A 313 7.84 5.50 -4.96
N SER A 314 8.39 5.82 -6.14
CA SER A 314 7.81 6.86 -6.99
C SER A 314 6.40 6.39 -7.39
N ALA A 315 5.36 7.22 -7.29
CA ALA A 315 5.36 8.66 -7.04
C ALA A 315 4.85 9.07 -5.63
N HIS A 316 5.02 8.22 -4.63
CA HIS A 316 4.64 8.51 -3.24
C HIS A 316 5.33 9.79 -2.72
N THR A 317 4.66 10.49 -1.81
CA THR A 317 5.21 11.67 -1.11
C THR A 317 6.55 11.38 -0.42
N PRO A 318 7.43 12.38 -0.23
CA PRO A 318 7.25 13.79 -0.62
C PRO A 318 7.31 13.99 -2.14
N ILE A 319 6.59 14.98 -2.64
CA ILE A 319 6.55 15.29 -4.06
C ILE A 319 7.79 16.11 -4.45
N GLN A 320 8.70 15.51 -5.21
CA GLN A 320 10.00 16.09 -5.54
C GLN A 320 10.29 16.03 -7.05
N PRO A 321 11.01 17.02 -7.61
CA PRO A 321 11.36 17.00 -9.02
C PRO A 321 12.31 15.85 -9.35
N PRO A 322 12.01 15.03 -10.39
CA PRO A 322 12.97 14.05 -10.90
C PRO A 322 14.12 14.74 -11.63
N PRO A 323 15.22 14.01 -11.92
CA PRO A 323 16.30 14.51 -12.76
C PRO A 323 15.81 14.90 -14.16
N PRO A 324 16.20 16.06 -14.71
CA PRO A 324 15.73 16.49 -16.03
C PRO A 324 16.13 15.60 -17.20
N SER A 325 17.11 14.72 -17.00
CA SER A 325 17.50 13.69 -17.97
C SER A 325 16.41 12.64 -18.19
N LEU A 326 15.50 12.43 -17.22
CA LEU A 326 14.43 11.43 -17.32
C LEU A 326 13.14 12.02 -17.91
N THR A 327 12.79 13.25 -17.56
CA THR A 327 11.46 13.83 -17.90
C THR A 327 11.53 15.24 -18.48
N GLY A 328 12.72 15.76 -18.77
CA GLY A 328 12.89 17.17 -19.10
C GLY A 328 12.80 18.10 -17.87
N PRO A 329 12.72 19.42 -18.07
CA PRO A 329 12.78 20.38 -16.97
C PRO A 329 11.66 20.14 -15.94
N ALA A 330 11.97 20.39 -14.67
CA ALA A 330 10.96 20.37 -13.62
C ALA A 330 9.86 21.42 -13.87
N ALA A 331 8.70 21.21 -13.27
CA ALA A 331 7.60 22.15 -13.43
C ALA A 331 7.97 23.54 -12.87
N SER A 332 7.53 24.60 -13.55
CA SER A 332 7.77 25.98 -13.11
C SER A 332 6.88 26.34 -11.93
N GLY A 333 7.41 27.03 -10.92
CA GLY A 333 6.63 27.50 -9.77
C GLY A 333 6.22 26.40 -8.79
N VAL A 334 6.87 25.24 -8.82
CA VAL A 334 6.60 24.13 -7.89
C VAL A 334 6.85 24.58 -6.45
N SER A 335 5.76 24.74 -5.72
CA SER A 335 5.73 24.91 -4.28
C SER A 335 5.01 23.70 -3.69
N CYS A 336 5.53 23.17 -2.57
CA CYS A 336 4.85 22.12 -1.82
C CYS A 336 3.72 22.68 -0.96
N ALA A 337 3.49 23.99 -1.00
CA ALA A 337 2.28 24.57 -0.47
C ALA A 337 1.10 24.07 -1.31
N THR A 338 0.13 23.43 -0.65
CA THR A 338 -1.14 22.96 -1.22
C THR A 338 -2.04 24.09 -1.78
N THR A 339 -1.52 25.32 -1.83
CA THR A 339 -2.21 26.52 -2.34
C THR A 339 -2.30 26.57 -3.87
N ASP A 340 -1.43 25.84 -4.60
CA ASP A 340 -1.55 25.62 -6.06
C ASP A 340 -1.54 24.12 -6.40
N LEU A 341 -2.76 23.56 -6.51
CA LEU A 341 -2.97 22.15 -6.87
C LEU A 341 -2.46 21.79 -8.27
N SER A 342 -2.35 22.74 -9.20
CA SER A 342 -1.92 22.47 -10.57
C SER A 342 -0.43 22.17 -10.62
N ALA A 343 0.39 23.00 -9.96
CA ALA A 343 1.84 22.80 -9.88
C ALA A 343 2.19 21.51 -9.12
N TYR A 344 1.48 21.21 -8.03
CA TYR A 344 1.65 19.99 -7.25
C TYR A 344 1.39 18.73 -8.08
N ARG A 345 0.25 18.66 -8.78
CA ARG A 345 -0.10 17.52 -9.65
C ARG A 345 0.84 17.39 -10.85
N GLN A 346 1.28 18.51 -11.42
CA GLN A 346 2.27 18.48 -12.49
C GLN A 346 3.60 17.90 -12.01
N GLN A 347 3.98 18.15 -10.76
CA GLN A 347 5.19 17.55 -10.20
C GLN A 347 5.03 16.05 -9.94
N TYR A 348 3.90 15.62 -9.40
CA TYR A 348 3.56 14.20 -9.27
C TYR A 348 3.58 13.49 -10.64
N LYS A 349 3.00 14.12 -11.67
CA LYS A 349 3.03 13.62 -13.06
C LYS A 349 4.45 13.31 -13.52
N LEU A 350 5.40 14.24 -13.34
CA LEU A 350 6.79 14.04 -13.72
C LEU A 350 7.45 12.88 -12.93
N MET A 351 7.09 12.67 -11.65
CA MET A 351 7.60 11.54 -10.87
C MET A 351 7.09 10.19 -11.40
N ALA A 352 5.85 10.13 -11.88
CA ALA A 352 5.29 8.94 -12.52
C ALA A 352 5.92 8.68 -13.90
N GLU A 353 6.14 9.72 -14.71
CA GLU A 353 6.83 9.62 -16.00
C GLU A 353 8.31 9.19 -15.84
N SER A 354 9.00 9.65 -14.79
CA SER A 354 10.39 9.26 -14.51
C SER A 354 10.51 7.78 -14.10
N LEU A 355 9.47 7.27 -13.42
CA LEU A 355 9.35 5.85 -13.10
C LEU A 355 9.15 5.01 -14.35
N ASP A 356 8.21 5.38 -15.22
CA ASP A 356 7.99 4.69 -16.49
C ASP A 356 9.27 4.63 -17.33
N HIS A 357 9.99 5.75 -17.42
CA HIS A 357 11.28 5.81 -18.09
C HIS A 357 12.33 4.87 -17.46
N SER A 358 12.43 4.88 -16.12
CA SER A 358 13.38 4.03 -15.39
C SER A 358 13.07 2.53 -15.53
N ILE A 359 11.78 2.15 -15.57
CA ILE A 359 11.36 0.78 -15.87
C ILE A 359 11.76 0.40 -17.30
N GLY A 360 11.59 1.30 -18.27
CA GLY A 360 12.02 1.07 -19.65
C GLY A 360 13.52 0.80 -19.75
N ASP A 361 14.33 1.64 -19.11
CA ASP A 361 15.79 1.48 -19.08
C ASP A 361 16.20 0.19 -18.37
N MET A 362 15.55 -0.16 -17.24
CA MET A 362 15.76 -1.43 -16.55
C MET A 362 15.49 -2.64 -17.47
N LEU A 363 14.36 -2.63 -18.18
CA LEU A 363 13.99 -3.73 -19.07
C LEU A 363 14.98 -3.84 -20.25
N ILE A 364 15.49 -2.72 -20.77
CA ILE A 364 16.55 -2.71 -21.79
C ILE A 364 17.82 -3.35 -21.25
N ASP A 365 18.29 -2.93 -20.08
CA ASP A 365 19.53 -3.42 -19.47
C ASP A 365 19.44 -4.91 -19.07
N LEU A 366 18.23 -5.38 -18.77
CA LEU A 366 17.96 -6.81 -18.56
C LEU A 366 17.96 -7.63 -19.86
N GLY A 367 17.97 -6.99 -21.02
CA GLY A 367 17.80 -7.62 -22.34
C GLY A 367 16.35 -8.01 -22.66
N LEU A 368 15.38 -7.39 -21.99
CA LEU A 368 13.94 -7.63 -22.14
C LEU A 368 13.24 -6.54 -22.97
N GLY A 369 13.96 -5.52 -23.41
CA GLY A 369 13.44 -4.44 -24.24
C GLY A 369 14.53 -3.78 -25.07
N THR A 370 14.14 -2.86 -25.95
CA THR A 370 15.05 -2.05 -26.77
C THR A 370 14.42 -0.68 -27.05
N ARG A 371 15.17 0.22 -27.69
CA ARG A 371 14.63 1.46 -28.26
C ARG A 371 14.69 1.44 -29.78
N VAL A 372 13.56 1.69 -30.44
CA VAL A 372 13.46 1.84 -31.90
C VAL A 372 12.90 3.23 -32.18
N GLY A 373 13.69 4.07 -32.85
CA GLY A 373 13.29 5.47 -33.12
C GLY A 373 13.05 6.29 -31.84
N GLY A 374 13.74 5.96 -30.73
CA GLY A 374 13.58 6.61 -29.43
C GLY A 374 12.45 6.06 -28.55
N GLN A 375 11.54 5.27 -29.12
CA GLN A 375 10.44 4.64 -28.39
C GLN A 375 10.87 3.30 -27.79
N PHE A 376 10.42 3.01 -26.57
CA PHE A 376 10.61 1.71 -25.95
C PHE A 376 9.79 0.64 -26.68
N VAL A 377 10.40 -0.51 -26.91
CA VAL A 377 9.77 -1.70 -27.49
C VAL A 377 10.10 -2.88 -26.58
N LEU A 378 9.07 -3.57 -26.11
CA LEU A 378 9.26 -4.76 -25.29
C LEU A 378 9.72 -5.94 -26.16
N GLY A 379 10.72 -6.67 -25.68
CA GLY A 379 11.24 -7.88 -26.32
C GLY A 379 10.30 -9.08 -26.16
N ASP A 380 10.69 -10.21 -26.76
CA ASP A 380 9.95 -11.47 -26.63
C ASP A 380 10.20 -12.09 -25.24
N LEU A 381 9.30 -11.81 -24.30
CA LEU A 381 9.36 -12.36 -22.95
C LEU A 381 9.16 -13.88 -22.89
N ALA A 382 8.51 -14.48 -23.89
CA ALA A 382 8.37 -15.93 -23.97
C ALA A 382 9.72 -16.57 -24.34
N ALA A 383 10.43 -16.00 -25.32
CA ALA A 383 11.79 -16.42 -25.66
C ALA A 383 12.78 -16.17 -24.51
N ALA A 384 12.62 -15.07 -23.76
CA ALA A 384 13.41 -14.79 -22.56
C ALA A 384 13.01 -15.64 -21.34
N ASN A 385 11.97 -16.47 -21.46
CA ASN A 385 11.39 -17.28 -20.39
C ASN A 385 11.20 -16.47 -19.08
N THR A 386 10.61 -15.28 -19.19
CA THR A 386 10.44 -14.34 -18.08
C THR A 386 8.99 -13.88 -17.99
N LEU A 387 8.35 -14.15 -16.84
CA LEU A 387 7.06 -13.60 -16.48
C LEU A 387 7.27 -12.21 -15.87
N LEU A 388 6.70 -11.19 -16.49
CA LEU A 388 6.69 -9.81 -16.02
C LEU A 388 5.31 -9.49 -15.44
N VAL A 389 5.28 -9.07 -14.18
CA VAL A 389 4.10 -8.55 -13.49
C VAL A 389 4.37 -7.11 -13.13
N VAL A 390 3.54 -6.18 -13.61
CA VAL A 390 3.48 -4.80 -13.14
C VAL A 390 2.23 -4.66 -12.30
N VAL A 391 2.37 -4.26 -11.04
CA VAL A 391 1.26 -4.10 -10.10
C VAL A 391 1.45 -2.83 -9.28
N ASN A 392 0.36 -2.13 -9.01
CA ASN A 392 0.34 -0.99 -8.10
C ASN A 392 -0.29 -1.40 -6.74
N ASP A 393 0.27 -0.91 -5.65
CA ASP A 393 -0.07 -1.39 -4.29
C ASP A 393 -1.30 -0.70 -3.65
N ASN A 394 -1.73 0.48 -4.09
CA ASN A 394 -2.97 1.11 -3.61
C ASN A 394 -3.39 2.30 -4.50
N GLY A 395 -4.59 2.85 -4.31
CA GLY A 395 -5.05 4.04 -5.03
C GLY A 395 -4.12 5.25 -4.91
N THR A 396 -4.33 6.25 -5.77
CA THR A 396 -3.57 7.51 -5.73
C THR A 396 -3.81 8.25 -4.41
N LEU A 397 -2.77 8.85 -3.84
CA LEU A 397 -2.87 9.57 -2.57
C LEU A 397 -3.47 10.98 -2.74
N ALA A 398 -4.56 11.22 -2.01
CA ALA A 398 -5.13 12.53 -1.70
C ALA A 398 -5.23 13.50 -2.90
N LEU A 399 -4.53 14.64 -2.84
CA LEU A 399 -4.64 15.73 -3.80
C LEU A 399 -4.14 15.37 -5.21
N ASN A 400 -3.37 14.28 -5.34
CA ASN A 400 -2.90 13.80 -6.63
C ASN A 400 -3.98 13.06 -7.43
N VAL A 401 -5.10 12.68 -6.79
CA VAL A 401 -6.23 12.04 -7.48
C VAL A 401 -6.74 12.95 -8.59
N LEU A 402 -6.86 12.39 -9.78
CA LEU A 402 -7.39 13.07 -10.96
C LEU A 402 -8.87 12.74 -11.19
N PRO A 403 -9.68 13.72 -11.63
CA PRO A 403 -11.07 13.46 -11.98
C PRO A 403 -11.18 12.47 -13.16
N PRO A 404 -12.27 11.68 -13.27
CA PRO A 404 -13.49 11.75 -12.45
C PRO A 404 -13.41 11.01 -11.11
N PHE A 405 -12.25 10.47 -10.71
CA PHE A 405 -12.04 9.85 -9.41
C PHE A 405 -12.10 10.88 -8.27
N SER A 406 -12.32 10.41 -7.03
CA SER A 406 -12.60 11.27 -5.88
C SER A 406 -11.43 11.34 -4.90
N PRO A 407 -10.83 12.52 -4.66
CA PRO A 407 -9.81 12.70 -3.63
C PRO A 407 -10.26 12.32 -2.21
N ALA A 408 -11.57 12.41 -1.92
CA ALA A 408 -12.12 12.05 -0.61
C ALA A 408 -12.18 10.53 -0.37
N ASN A 409 -12.02 9.76 -1.45
CA ASN A 409 -12.09 8.30 -1.50
C ASN A 409 -10.75 7.70 -1.97
N ALA A 410 -9.66 8.46 -1.83
CA ALA A 410 -8.31 8.11 -2.23
C ALA A 410 -7.74 6.91 -1.46
N LYS A 411 -6.42 6.66 -1.60
CA LYS A 411 -5.62 5.84 -0.68
C LYS A 411 -6.08 6.02 0.78
N GLN A 412 -5.94 4.95 1.58
CA GLN A 412 -6.46 4.84 2.96
C GLN A 412 -7.98 4.65 3.05
N THR A 413 -8.65 4.38 1.93
CA THR A 413 -10.08 4.12 1.92
C THR A 413 -10.42 2.88 1.11
N VAL A 414 -11.52 2.21 1.47
CA VAL A 414 -11.99 0.99 0.79
C VAL A 414 -12.82 1.25 -0.49
N TYR A 415 -12.90 2.52 -0.91
CA TYR A 415 -13.62 2.95 -2.11
C TYR A 415 -12.82 2.64 -3.38
N GLU A 416 -13.47 2.62 -4.56
CA GLU A 416 -12.80 2.27 -5.84
C GLU A 416 -11.58 3.14 -6.11
N THR A 417 -11.60 4.42 -5.74
CA THR A 417 -10.43 5.31 -5.93
C THR A 417 -9.25 4.91 -5.04
N GLY A 418 -9.50 4.28 -3.88
CA GLY A 418 -8.48 3.83 -2.94
C GLY A 418 -7.99 2.40 -3.15
N VAL A 419 -8.79 1.52 -3.75
CA VAL A 419 -8.45 0.08 -3.89
C VAL A 419 -8.25 -0.38 -5.34
N ARG A 420 -8.89 0.26 -6.33
CA ARG A 420 -8.78 -0.19 -7.71
C ARG A 420 -7.42 0.25 -8.28
N SER A 421 -6.60 -0.72 -8.65
CA SER A 421 -5.20 -0.51 -9.04
C SER A 421 -4.89 -1.15 -10.39
N PRO A 422 -3.98 -0.58 -11.19
CA PRO A 422 -3.53 -1.22 -12.42
C PRO A 422 -2.72 -2.48 -12.12
N CYS A 423 -2.98 -3.52 -12.92
CA CYS A 423 -2.15 -4.73 -12.98
C CYS A 423 -2.00 -5.17 -14.44
N ILE A 424 -0.75 -5.36 -14.89
CA ILE A 424 -0.42 -5.85 -16.24
C ILE A 424 0.49 -7.06 -16.10
N ILE A 425 0.17 -8.13 -16.84
CA ILE A 425 0.98 -9.34 -16.85
C ILE A 425 1.36 -9.70 -18.28
N ALA A 426 2.65 -9.86 -18.53
CA ALA A 426 3.21 -10.26 -19.82
C ALA A 426 4.22 -11.40 -19.62
N GLY A 427 4.35 -12.33 -20.57
CA GLY A 427 5.29 -13.44 -20.42
C GLY A 427 4.88 -14.73 -21.13
N PRO A 428 5.61 -15.84 -20.91
CA PRO A 428 5.45 -17.09 -21.66
C PRO A 428 4.08 -17.75 -21.53
N GLN A 429 3.33 -17.47 -20.46
CA GLN A 429 2.00 -18.04 -20.22
C GLN A 429 0.88 -17.24 -20.89
N VAL A 430 1.15 -16.02 -21.36
CA VAL A 430 0.12 -15.13 -21.89
C VAL A 430 -0.29 -15.59 -23.29
N GLN A 431 -1.58 -15.86 -23.46
CA GLN A 431 -2.21 -16.11 -24.75
C GLN A 431 -3.13 -14.94 -25.12
N SER A 432 -3.13 -14.61 -26.41
CA SER A 432 -3.87 -13.47 -26.98
C SER A 432 -3.54 -12.15 -26.25
N PRO A 433 -2.28 -11.68 -26.31
CA PRO A 433 -1.86 -10.45 -25.65
C PRO A 433 -2.54 -9.21 -26.24
N GLY A 434 -2.46 -8.07 -25.53
CA GLY A 434 -3.05 -6.80 -25.92
C GLY A 434 -4.54 -6.70 -25.58
N ARG A 435 -4.99 -7.44 -24.57
CA ARG A 435 -6.40 -7.49 -24.15
C ARG A 435 -6.57 -7.14 -22.67
N ALA A 436 -7.82 -6.82 -22.32
CA ALA A 436 -8.23 -6.58 -20.95
C ALA A 436 -8.94 -7.79 -20.32
N VAL A 437 -8.95 -7.83 -18.99
CA VAL A 437 -9.80 -8.67 -18.12
C VAL A 437 -10.63 -7.71 -17.27
N ASP A 438 -11.95 -7.87 -17.32
CA ASP A 438 -12.94 -7.02 -16.64
C ASP A 438 -13.56 -7.68 -15.41
N GLU A 439 -13.32 -8.98 -15.29
CA GLU A 439 -13.64 -9.83 -14.18
C GLU A 439 -12.89 -9.36 -12.94
N MET A 440 -13.53 -9.50 -11.77
CA MET A 440 -12.92 -9.10 -10.52
C MET A 440 -11.70 -9.97 -10.21
N VAL A 441 -10.62 -9.31 -9.84
CA VAL A 441 -9.38 -9.93 -9.34
C VAL A 441 -8.94 -9.15 -8.10
N SER A 442 -8.35 -9.84 -7.14
CA SER A 442 -7.76 -9.24 -5.95
C SER A 442 -6.24 -9.42 -5.96
N ILE A 443 -5.52 -8.51 -5.32
CA ILE A 443 -4.06 -8.59 -5.19
C ILE A 443 -3.58 -9.85 -4.47
N VAL A 444 -4.41 -10.44 -3.61
CA VAL A 444 -4.13 -11.75 -3.00
C VAL A 444 -4.00 -12.85 -4.06
N ASP A 445 -4.67 -12.72 -5.22
CA ASP A 445 -4.66 -13.72 -6.31
C ASP A 445 -3.27 -13.82 -6.99
N LEU A 446 -2.44 -12.77 -6.87
CA LEU A 446 -1.07 -12.80 -7.37
C LEU A 446 -0.22 -13.85 -6.65
N PHE A 447 -0.45 -14.12 -5.37
CA PHE A 447 0.25 -15.19 -4.65
C PHE A 447 0.08 -16.54 -5.35
N GLY A 448 -1.17 -16.89 -5.69
CA GLY A 448 -1.51 -18.13 -6.39
C GLY A 448 -0.89 -18.18 -7.78
N LEU A 449 -0.99 -17.09 -8.54
CA LEU A 449 -0.37 -16.98 -9.87
C LEU A 449 1.13 -17.22 -9.85
N LEU A 450 1.83 -16.58 -8.91
CA LEU A 450 3.29 -16.63 -8.81
C LEU A 450 3.76 -18.01 -8.33
N CYS A 451 3.03 -18.65 -7.41
CA CYS A 451 3.25 -20.04 -7.04
C CYS A 451 3.07 -20.98 -8.23
N GLU A 452 1.94 -20.89 -8.94
CA GLU A 452 1.65 -21.72 -10.13
C GLU A 452 2.70 -21.53 -11.22
N ALA A 453 3.14 -20.28 -11.46
CA ALA A 453 4.21 -19.99 -12.41
C ALA A 453 5.53 -20.66 -12.00
N GLY A 454 5.85 -20.69 -10.70
CA GLY A 454 7.02 -21.37 -10.14
C GLY A 454 6.90 -22.89 -10.01
N GLY A 455 5.74 -23.46 -10.35
CA GLY A 455 5.46 -24.89 -10.20
C GLY A 455 5.24 -25.33 -8.75
N VAL A 456 4.76 -24.41 -7.90
CA VAL A 456 4.34 -24.66 -6.53
C VAL A 456 2.81 -24.79 -6.50
N ASP A 457 2.31 -25.86 -5.88
CA ASP A 457 0.90 -25.97 -5.54
C ASP A 457 0.62 -25.20 -4.26
N TRP A 458 0.07 -24.00 -4.39
CA TRP A 458 -0.21 -23.13 -3.26
C TRP A 458 -1.39 -23.64 -2.41
N THR A 459 -2.24 -24.54 -2.93
CA THR A 459 -3.41 -25.02 -2.18
C THR A 459 -3.02 -25.87 -0.98
N THR A 460 -1.82 -26.45 -0.99
CA THR A 460 -1.31 -27.29 0.09
C THR A 460 -0.97 -26.51 1.37
N VAL A 461 -0.89 -25.18 1.29
CA VAL A 461 -0.60 -24.33 2.47
C VAL A 461 -1.86 -23.99 3.26
N ALA A 462 -3.05 -24.24 2.70
CA ALA A 462 -4.30 -24.04 3.40
C ALA A 462 -4.52 -25.15 4.43
N THR A 463 -4.83 -24.77 5.67
CA THR A 463 -5.14 -25.70 6.76
C THR A 463 -6.47 -25.31 7.43
N ALA A 464 -6.86 -26.05 8.48
CA ALA A 464 -8.02 -25.69 9.28
C ALA A 464 -7.85 -24.29 9.90
N SER A 465 -6.65 -23.97 10.40
CA SER A 465 -6.32 -22.70 11.04
C SER A 465 -5.67 -21.66 10.12
N ARG A 466 -5.07 -22.08 9.00
CA ARG A 466 -4.49 -21.18 7.99
C ARG A 466 -5.38 -21.11 6.75
N LYS A 467 -6.24 -20.10 6.69
CA LYS A 467 -7.06 -19.83 5.50
C LYS A 467 -6.27 -19.02 4.47
N ILE A 468 -6.49 -19.31 3.19
CA ILE A 468 -5.96 -18.58 2.05
C ILE A 468 -7.12 -17.93 1.31
N ASP A 469 -6.96 -16.68 0.91
CA ASP A 469 -7.99 -15.87 0.24
C ASP A 469 -7.76 -15.73 -1.28
N CYS A 470 -6.60 -16.19 -1.76
CA CYS A 470 -6.27 -16.18 -3.17
C CYS A 470 -7.10 -17.18 -3.98
N LEU A 471 -7.39 -16.80 -5.22
CA LEU A 471 -8.06 -17.61 -6.23
C LEU A 471 -7.17 -17.73 -7.48
N PRO A 472 -7.40 -18.74 -8.34
CA PRO A 472 -6.61 -18.93 -9.55
C PRO A 472 -6.69 -17.71 -10.50
N MET A 473 -5.53 -17.27 -11.00
CA MET A 473 -5.43 -16.17 -11.95
C MET A 473 -4.81 -16.59 -13.30
N MET A 474 -4.10 -17.72 -13.34
CA MET A 474 -3.53 -18.30 -14.57
C MET A 474 -4.56 -18.56 -15.70
N PRO A 475 -5.82 -18.95 -15.42
CA PRO A 475 -6.82 -19.11 -16.46
C PRO A 475 -7.07 -17.81 -17.26
N TYR A 476 -7.02 -16.65 -16.59
CA TYR A 476 -7.15 -15.35 -17.28
C TYR A 476 -5.97 -15.03 -18.21
N LEU A 477 -4.81 -15.65 -18.01
CA LEU A 477 -3.65 -15.47 -18.90
C LEU A 477 -3.70 -16.41 -20.10
N THR A 478 -4.17 -17.64 -19.89
CA THR A 478 -4.10 -18.73 -20.86
C THR A 478 -5.37 -18.91 -21.69
N ASN A 479 -6.50 -18.36 -21.26
CA ASN A 479 -7.79 -18.44 -21.95
C ASN A 479 -8.42 -17.04 -22.08
N ALA A 480 -8.43 -16.50 -23.29
CA ALA A 480 -9.03 -15.18 -23.57
C ALA A 480 -10.55 -15.12 -23.37
N LYS A 481 -11.22 -16.28 -23.20
CA LYS A 481 -12.66 -16.37 -22.92
C LYS A 481 -12.95 -16.80 -21.47
N GLN A 482 -11.96 -16.71 -20.59
CA GLN A 482 -12.13 -17.03 -19.19
C GLN A 482 -13.20 -16.11 -18.58
N GLY A 483 -14.27 -16.69 -18.03
CA GLY A 483 -15.28 -15.96 -17.26
C GLY A 483 -14.86 -15.70 -15.82
N PRO A 484 -15.75 -15.10 -15.00
CA PRO A 484 -15.42 -14.73 -13.63
C PRO A 484 -15.08 -15.96 -12.78
N ILE A 485 -13.97 -15.86 -12.04
CA ILE A 485 -13.54 -16.82 -11.02
C ILE A 485 -13.90 -16.31 -9.62
N ARG A 486 -13.65 -15.02 -9.37
CA ARG A 486 -13.97 -14.36 -8.12
C ARG A 486 -15.41 -13.84 -8.16
N GLU A 487 -16.24 -14.36 -7.27
CA GLU A 487 -17.62 -13.89 -7.10
C GLU A 487 -17.67 -12.61 -6.26
N PHE A 488 -16.86 -12.55 -5.19
CA PHE A 488 -16.77 -11.38 -4.30
C PHE A 488 -15.34 -10.83 -4.16
N ASN A 489 -15.21 -9.51 -4.17
CA ASN A 489 -13.97 -8.82 -3.83
C ASN A 489 -14.08 -8.13 -2.47
N PHE A 490 -12.97 -8.06 -1.74
CA PHE A 490 -12.92 -7.57 -0.36
C PHE A 490 -11.79 -6.58 -0.16
N ALA A 491 -12.06 -5.55 0.65
CA ALA A 491 -11.05 -4.62 1.14
C ALA A 491 -11.31 -4.26 2.59
N ILE A 492 -10.23 -4.05 3.33
CA ILE A 492 -10.26 -3.61 4.72
C ILE A 492 -9.20 -2.53 4.94
N TYR A 493 -9.54 -1.57 5.79
CA TYR A 493 -8.61 -0.66 6.41
C TYR A 493 -8.94 -0.60 7.90
N ARG A 494 -7.94 -0.58 8.76
CA ARG A 494 -8.06 -0.25 10.19
C ARG A 494 -6.90 0.64 10.56
N GLN A 495 -7.08 1.53 11.53
CA GLN A 495 -5.94 2.27 12.08
C GLN A 495 -4.93 1.29 12.72
N GLY A 496 -3.65 1.63 12.64
CA GLY A 496 -2.60 0.80 13.22
C GLY A 496 -2.56 0.87 14.74
N THR A 497 -1.72 0.04 15.35
CA THR A 497 -1.59 -0.04 16.81
C THR A 497 -0.29 0.60 17.25
N PHE A 498 -0.36 1.54 18.19
CA PHE A 498 0.78 2.28 18.73
C PHE A 498 0.80 2.20 20.24
N VAL A 499 1.98 2.42 20.84
CA VAL A 499 2.05 2.72 22.27
C VAL A 499 1.30 4.02 22.57
N SER A 500 0.49 4.01 23.62
CA SER A 500 -0.30 5.15 24.09
C SER A 500 0.55 6.43 24.23
N GLY A 501 0.04 7.55 23.71
CA GLY A 501 0.66 8.89 23.84
C GLY A 501 1.86 9.19 22.94
N GLN A 502 2.18 8.34 21.95
CA GLN A 502 3.33 8.57 21.05
C GLN A 502 2.99 9.30 19.74
N VAL A 503 1.73 9.31 19.30
CA VAL A 503 1.31 9.84 18.00
C VAL A 503 0.09 10.77 18.15
N GLY A 504 0.12 11.90 17.45
CA GLY A 504 -0.99 12.88 17.38
C GLY A 504 -1.53 13.08 15.96
N PRO A 505 -2.63 13.83 15.79
CA PRO A 505 -3.28 14.00 14.49
C PRO A 505 -2.56 15.02 13.59
N CYS A 506 -2.31 14.62 12.35
CA CYS A 506 -1.88 15.52 11.28
C CYS A 506 -3.10 15.95 10.45
N ILE A 507 -3.38 17.26 10.38
CA ILE A 507 -4.45 17.80 9.54
C ILE A 507 -3.88 18.16 8.16
N ASN A 508 -4.41 17.57 7.09
CA ASN A 508 -4.06 17.91 5.71
C ASN A 508 -5.33 18.26 4.92
N GLY A 509 -5.50 19.55 4.60
CA GLY A 509 -6.75 20.05 4.02
C GLY A 509 -7.92 19.90 4.99
N THR A 510 -8.92 19.10 4.63
CA THR A 510 -10.11 18.83 5.46
C THR A 510 -10.09 17.44 6.13
N THR A 511 -8.96 16.74 6.00
CA THR A 511 -8.79 15.35 6.45
C THR A 511 -7.88 15.31 7.67
N VAL A 512 -8.26 14.51 8.67
CA VAL A 512 -7.37 14.11 9.78
C VAL A 512 -6.65 12.84 9.37
N ILE A 513 -5.33 12.92 9.23
CA ILE A 513 -4.44 11.78 9.05
C ILE A 513 -3.99 11.35 10.44
N ASP A 514 -4.53 10.22 10.89
CA ASP A 514 -4.29 9.68 12.22
C ASP A 514 -3.74 8.25 12.08
N GLY A 515 -2.43 8.11 12.30
CA GLY A 515 -1.71 6.83 12.26
C GLY A 515 -0.70 6.67 11.11
N LEU A 516 -0.84 7.39 9.98
CA LEU A 516 0.18 7.32 8.91
C LEU A 516 1.31 8.33 9.11
N VAL A 517 0.97 9.52 9.60
CA VAL A 517 1.92 10.61 9.83
C VAL A 517 2.15 10.72 11.33
N THR A 518 3.29 10.20 11.78
CA THR A 518 3.55 9.96 13.20
C THR A 518 4.33 11.07 13.91
N SER A 519 4.76 12.11 13.18
CA SER A 519 5.50 13.24 13.77
C SER A 519 5.10 14.60 13.19
N PRO A 520 5.27 15.70 13.96
CA PRO A 520 5.06 17.06 13.48
C PRO A 520 5.90 17.40 12.23
N GLU A 521 7.15 16.94 12.17
CA GLU A 521 8.07 17.17 11.06
C GLU A 521 7.59 16.47 9.80
N LEU A 522 7.13 15.22 9.92
CA LEU A 522 6.56 14.47 8.81
C LEU A 522 5.25 15.10 8.34
N CYS A 523 4.43 15.61 9.26
CA CYS A 523 3.20 16.33 8.93
C CYS A 523 3.48 17.60 8.12
N ALA A 524 4.42 18.43 8.60
CA ALA A 524 4.86 19.62 7.88
C ALA A 524 5.45 19.27 6.50
N ALA A 525 6.24 18.20 6.40
CA ALA A 525 6.82 17.73 5.14
C ALA A 525 5.76 17.29 4.10
N ASN A 526 4.57 16.90 4.55
CA ASN A 526 3.44 16.54 3.68
C ASN A 526 2.46 17.72 3.45
N GLY A 527 2.84 18.94 3.84
CA GLY A 527 1.99 20.13 3.72
C GLY A 527 0.81 20.15 4.71
N GLY A 528 0.85 19.28 5.72
CA GLY A 528 -0.11 19.23 6.80
C GLY A 528 0.28 20.12 7.98
N CYS A 529 -0.64 20.25 8.92
CA CYS A 529 -0.41 20.89 10.20
C CYS A 529 -0.63 19.91 11.34
N TRP A 530 0.31 19.88 12.28
CA TRP A 530 0.23 19.06 13.47
C TRP A 530 -0.72 19.67 14.49
N ALA A 531 -1.89 19.07 14.69
CA ALA A 531 -2.82 19.49 15.73
C ALA A 531 -2.43 18.79 17.02
N ALA A 532 -1.71 19.50 17.89
CA ALA A 532 -1.23 18.92 19.15
C ALA A 532 -2.40 18.38 20.01
N GLY A 533 -2.37 17.08 20.30
CA GLY A 533 -3.27 16.35 21.23
C GLY A 533 -2.50 15.77 22.43
N ALA A 534 -3.22 15.37 23.48
CA ALA A 534 -2.80 15.32 24.90
C ALA A 534 -1.54 14.49 25.25
N SER A 535 -0.87 14.91 26.34
CA SER A 535 0.41 14.39 26.84
C SER A 535 0.41 12.95 27.36
N VAL A 536 -0.73 12.26 27.48
CA VAL A 536 -0.85 10.80 27.70
C VAL A 536 -2.30 10.37 27.41
N ALA A 537 -2.58 9.65 26.32
CA ALA A 537 -3.90 9.02 26.08
C ALA A 537 -3.79 7.80 25.13
N PRO A 538 -4.62 6.75 25.31
CA PRO A 538 -4.55 5.55 24.48
C PRO A 538 -5.04 5.82 23.05
N TYR A 539 -4.13 5.63 22.09
CA TYR A 539 -4.44 5.51 20.66
C TYR A 539 -5.25 4.22 20.41
N PRO A 540 -6.20 4.14 19.45
CA PRO A 540 -6.69 5.16 18.49
C PRO A 540 -7.93 5.96 18.92
N ILE A 541 -8.44 5.81 20.15
CA ILE A 541 -9.82 6.24 20.46
C ILE A 541 -9.92 7.73 20.82
N THR A 542 -8.84 8.37 21.29
CA THR A 542 -8.93 9.73 21.87
C THR A 542 -8.42 10.86 20.96
N ASN A 543 -7.57 10.63 19.96
CA ASN A 543 -6.96 11.74 19.20
C ASN A 543 -7.97 12.69 18.52
N TYR A 544 -8.99 12.14 17.85
CA TYR A 544 -10.08 12.96 17.31
C TYR A 544 -11.06 13.40 18.40
N CYS A 545 -11.37 12.51 19.35
CA CYS A 545 -12.33 12.77 20.41
C CYS A 545 -11.90 13.86 21.39
N ASP A 546 -10.60 14.07 21.55
CA ASP A 546 -10.00 15.12 22.39
C ASP A 546 -10.13 16.50 21.75
N LEU A 547 -10.18 16.57 20.42
CA LEU A 547 -10.37 17.80 19.65
C LEU A 547 -11.85 18.09 19.39
N PHE A 548 -12.70 17.09 19.55
CA PHE A 548 -14.11 17.12 19.27
C PHE A 548 -14.93 17.84 20.34
N SER A 549 -15.96 18.56 19.92
CA SER A 549 -16.93 19.23 20.80
C SER A 549 -18.33 19.17 20.19
N THR A 550 -19.37 19.16 21.02
CA THR A 550 -20.76 19.43 20.59
C THR A 550 -21.18 20.89 20.81
N ASP A 551 -20.31 21.71 21.40
CA ASP A 551 -20.48 23.15 21.58
C ASP A 551 -19.70 23.91 20.50
N PRO A 552 -20.36 24.62 19.57
CA PRO A 552 -19.71 25.38 18.51
C PRO A 552 -18.69 26.42 18.99
N SER A 553 -18.83 26.95 20.21
CA SER A 553 -17.90 27.94 20.76
C SER A 553 -16.54 27.35 21.16
N ASN A 554 -16.49 26.03 21.39
CA ASN A 554 -15.29 25.30 21.81
C ASN A 554 -14.76 24.33 20.74
N ALA A 555 -15.39 24.27 19.56
CA ALA A 555 -15.05 23.32 18.51
C ALA A 555 -13.92 23.79 17.57
N ILE A 556 -13.24 24.90 17.87
CA ILE A 556 -12.22 25.49 16.98
C ILE A 556 -10.81 25.13 17.41
N VAL A 557 -10.06 24.48 16.51
CA VAL A 557 -8.64 24.20 16.64
C VAL A 557 -7.88 25.01 15.61
N ASN A 558 -6.98 25.90 16.06
CA ASN A 558 -6.08 26.62 15.15
C ASN A 558 -4.90 25.73 14.77
N CYS A 559 -4.69 25.51 13.47
CA CYS A 559 -3.57 24.75 12.97
C CYS A 559 -3.07 25.36 11.66
N GLY A 560 -1.80 25.77 11.62
CA GLY A 560 -1.17 26.26 10.38
C GLY A 560 -1.81 27.53 9.85
N GLY A 561 -2.31 28.38 10.75
CA GLY A 561 -3.02 29.62 10.41
C GLY A 561 -4.47 29.42 9.96
N THR A 562 -4.99 28.19 9.94
CA THR A 562 -6.39 27.87 9.63
C THR A 562 -7.14 27.49 10.91
N ASN A 563 -8.39 27.94 11.03
CA ASN A 563 -9.28 27.55 12.12
C ASN A 563 -10.12 26.35 11.65
N TYR A 564 -9.89 25.18 12.24
CA TYR A 564 -10.61 23.96 11.93
C TYR A 564 -11.74 23.72 12.94
N CYS A 565 -12.91 23.31 12.46
CA CYS A 565 -14.10 23.04 13.24
C CYS A 565 -14.30 21.53 13.43
N PHE A 566 -14.28 21.07 14.68
CA PHE A 566 -14.42 19.66 15.10
C PHE A 566 -15.80 19.40 15.74
N LEU A 567 -16.85 19.74 14.99
CA LEU A 567 -18.23 19.37 15.33
C LEU A 567 -18.61 18.03 14.70
N PRO A 568 -19.68 17.35 15.17
CA PRO A 568 -20.26 16.22 14.47
C PRO A 568 -20.62 16.59 13.02
N PRO A 569 -20.52 15.65 12.06
CA PRO A 569 -20.89 15.90 10.67
C PRO A 569 -22.30 16.51 10.48
N GLU A 570 -23.27 16.06 11.26
CA GLU A 570 -24.65 16.56 11.27
C GLU A 570 -24.80 17.98 11.85
N MET A 571 -23.79 18.47 12.57
CA MET A 571 -23.73 19.82 13.15
C MET A 571 -22.82 20.76 12.36
N ASN A 572 -22.27 20.35 11.20
CA ASN A 572 -21.34 21.16 10.40
C ASN A 572 -21.89 22.56 10.05
N SER A 573 -23.21 22.72 9.91
CA SER A 573 -23.84 24.02 9.65
C SER A 573 -23.73 25.01 10.82
N LEU A 574 -23.33 24.54 12.00
CA LEU A 574 -23.15 25.33 13.21
C LEU A 574 -21.69 25.78 13.41
N CYS A 575 -20.77 25.37 12.54
CA CYS A 575 -19.37 25.78 12.63
C CYS A 575 -19.24 27.32 12.60
N PRO A 576 -18.44 27.91 13.51
CA PRO A 576 -18.19 29.36 13.52
C PRO A 576 -17.76 29.91 12.16
N ALA A 577 -18.21 31.11 11.82
CA ALA A 577 -17.90 31.74 10.54
C ALA A 577 -16.38 31.88 10.33
N GLY A 578 -15.90 31.50 9.14
CA GLY A 578 -14.48 31.51 8.79
C GLY A 578 -13.68 30.29 9.28
N SER A 579 -14.35 29.29 9.87
CA SER A 579 -13.74 28.00 10.17
C SER A 579 -14.04 26.95 9.09
N THR A 580 -13.17 25.94 9.00
CA THR A 580 -13.28 24.83 8.05
C THR A 580 -13.73 23.56 8.78
N PRO A 581 -14.89 22.98 8.47
CA PRO A 581 -15.32 21.72 9.09
C PRO A 581 -14.39 20.57 8.71
N ILE A 582 -14.04 19.75 9.69
CA ILE A 582 -13.19 18.57 9.52
C ILE A 582 -14.04 17.31 9.37
N LYS A 583 -13.66 16.43 8.44
CA LYS A 583 -14.23 15.08 8.35
C LYS A 583 -13.63 14.19 9.43
N PRO A 584 -14.44 13.49 10.25
CA PRO A 584 -13.89 12.55 11.24
C PRO A 584 -13.18 11.37 10.56
N PRO A 585 -12.08 10.86 11.14
CA PRO A 585 -11.45 9.64 10.66
C PRO A 585 -12.36 8.44 10.93
N SER A 586 -12.20 7.37 10.14
CA SER A 586 -12.81 6.07 10.42
C SER A 586 -11.78 5.16 11.09
N LEU A 587 -12.12 4.58 12.24
CA LEU A 587 -11.27 3.62 12.96
C LEU A 587 -11.07 2.33 12.15
N ALA A 588 -12.11 1.93 11.42
CA ALA A 588 -12.10 0.79 10.52
C ALA A 588 -13.02 1.04 9.34
N GLN A 589 -12.70 0.42 8.21
CA GLN A 589 -13.47 0.44 6.99
C GLN A 589 -13.47 -0.96 6.38
N TYR A 590 -14.62 -1.40 5.91
CA TYR A 590 -14.78 -2.69 5.23
C TYR A 590 -15.53 -2.46 3.93
N ALA A 591 -15.12 -3.14 2.87
CA ALA A 591 -15.89 -3.21 1.65
C ALA A 591 -15.96 -4.64 1.13
N VAL A 592 -17.13 -4.99 0.61
CA VAL A 592 -17.34 -6.19 -0.19
C VAL A 592 -18.08 -5.82 -1.47
N ARG A 593 -17.72 -6.46 -2.59
CA ARG A 593 -18.32 -6.20 -3.90
C ARG A 593 -18.73 -7.49 -4.60
N HIS A 594 -19.90 -7.47 -5.21
CA HIS A 594 -20.45 -8.50 -6.09
C HIS A 594 -20.94 -7.86 -7.40
N GLY A 595 -20.24 -8.10 -8.50
CA GLY A 595 -20.54 -7.48 -9.78
C GLY A 595 -20.52 -5.94 -9.70
N GLN A 596 -21.69 -5.30 -9.86
CA GLN A 596 -21.84 -3.85 -9.74
C GLN A 596 -22.30 -3.39 -8.35
N TRP A 597 -22.56 -4.30 -7.41
CA TRP A 597 -23.03 -3.95 -6.07
C TRP A 597 -21.87 -3.93 -5.09
N LYS A 598 -21.76 -2.86 -4.30
CA LYS A 598 -20.71 -2.71 -3.29
C LYS A 598 -21.31 -2.24 -1.98
N LEU A 599 -20.99 -2.94 -0.90
CA LEU A 599 -21.34 -2.54 0.46
C LEU A 599 -20.07 -2.00 1.13
N ILE A 600 -20.18 -0.80 1.70
CA ILE A 600 -19.13 -0.19 2.53
C ILE A 600 -19.66 -0.03 3.95
N VAL A 601 -18.82 -0.40 4.92
CA VAL A 601 -19.09 -0.28 6.35
C VAL A 601 -17.96 0.52 7.00
N LEU A 602 -18.30 1.61 7.69
CA LEU A 602 -17.35 2.49 8.36
C LEU A 602 -17.57 2.44 9.87
N VAL A 603 -16.51 2.35 10.65
CA VAL A 603 -16.53 2.46 12.11
C VAL A 603 -16.00 3.83 12.49
N LEU A 604 -16.79 4.61 13.19
CA LEU A 604 -16.41 5.94 13.66
C LEU A 604 -15.88 5.89 15.11
N PRO A 605 -15.13 6.92 15.56
CA PRO A 605 -14.74 7.09 16.94
C PRO A 605 -15.94 7.05 17.91
N VAL A 606 -15.72 6.43 19.09
CA VAL A 606 -16.77 6.20 20.10
C VAL A 606 -17.45 7.50 20.58
N CYS A 607 -16.72 8.63 20.58
CA CYS A 607 -17.28 9.92 20.98
C CYS A 607 -18.34 10.48 20.02
N LEU A 608 -18.35 10.05 18.75
CA LEU A 608 -19.35 10.49 17.79
C LEU A 608 -20.68 9.74 17.96
N ALA A 609 -20.60 8.46 18.33
CA ALA A 609 -21.70 7.67 18.88
C ALA A 609 -21.14 6.32 19.37
N PRO A 610 -21.35 5.90 20.62
CA PRO A 610 -21.04 4.55 21.03
C PRO A 610 -22.04 3.60 20.34
N ASN A 611 -21.55 2.81 19.38
CA ASN A 611 -22.20 1.65 18.70
C ASN A 611 -22.86 1.83 17.32
N ASP A 612 -22.68 2.93 16.59
CA ASP A 612 -23.21 3.02 15.22
C ASP A 612 -22.09 3.04 14.17
N CYS A 613 -21.89 1.90 13.51
CA CYS A 613 -21.14 1.88 12.27
C CYS A 613 -22.03 2.53 11.17
N GLN A 614 -21.43 3.17 10.17
CA GLN A 614 -22.18 3.64 9.00
C GLN A 614 -22.14 2.61 7.88
N MET A 615 -23.29 2.38 7.23
CA MET A 615 -23.37 1.56 6.04
C MET A 615 -23.76 2.38 4.81
N ARG A 616 -23.17 2.03 3.66
CA ARG A 616 -23.57 2.52 2.35
C ARG A 616 -23.59 1.38 1.35
N LEU A 617 -24.71 1.22 0.65
CA LEU A 617 -24.86 0.32 -0.47
C LEU A 617 -24.79 1.14 -1.77
N TYR A 618 -23.95 0.71 -2.69
CA TYR A 618 -23.75 1.32 -4.00
C TYR A 618 -24.11 0.34 -5.11
N GLN A 619 -24.83 0.82 -6.12
CA GLN A 619 -24.89 0.21 -7.44
C GLN A 619 -23.99 1.01 -8.38
N LEU A 620 -22.82 0.44 -8.68
CA LEU A 620 -21.82 1.04 -9.55
C LEU A 620 -22.29 1.04 -11.01
N ALA A 621 -21.94 2.10 -11.74
CA ALA A 621 -22.15 2.16 -13.18
C ALA A 621 -21.20 1.19 -13.90
N VAL A 622 -21.65 0.66 -15.04
CA VAL A 622 -20.79 -0.18 -15.90
C VAL A 622 -19.60 0.64 -16.39
N PRO A 623 -18.35 0.22 -16.10
CA PRO A 623 -17.17 0.95 -16.54
C PRO A 623 -17.08 1.03 -18.07
N THR A 624 -17.02 2.23 -18.63
CA THR A 624 -16.86 2.52 -20.06
C THR A 624 -15.72 3.51 -20.29
N PRO A 625 -14.50 3.08 -20.70
CA PRO A 625 -13.43 4.00 -21.01
C PRO A 625 -13.75 4.82 -22.28
N PRO A 626 -13.23 6.05 -22.40
CA PRO A 626 -12.40 6.75 -21.42
C PRO A 626 -13.20 7.54 -20.38
N HIS A 627 -14.54 7.48 -20.40
CA HIS A 627 -15.38 8.50 -19.76
C HIS A 627 -15.94 8.11 -18.38
N HIS A 628 -16.15 6.82 -18.12
CA HIS A 628 -16.89 6.36 -16.95
C HIS A 628 -16.15 5.21 -16.27
N PRO A 629 -15.38 5.46 -15.19
CA PRO A 629 -14.68 4.39 -14.51
C PRO A 629 -15.60 3.47 -13.70
N GLY A 630 -16.86 3.84 -13.43
CA GLY A 630 -17.77 3.01 -12.63
C GLY A 630 -17.39 2.98 -11.15
N ILE A 631 -17.26 4.17 -10.56
CA ILE A 631 -16.89 4.39 -9.15
C ILE A 631 -18.11 4.77 -8.32
N GLU A 632 -17.97 4.75 -6.99
CA GLU A 632 -19.02 5.16 -6.06
C GLU A 632 -19.44 6.63 -6.31
N LEU A 633 -20.76 6.88 -6.33
CA LEU A 633 -21.34 8.22 -6.44
C LEU A 633 -21.56 8.86 -5.04
N PRO A 634 -21.70 10.19 -4.94
CA PRO A 634 -22.00 10.86 -3.68
C PRO A 634 -23.37 10.47 -3.09
N ASP A 635 -23.50 10.59 -1.76
CA ASP A 635 -24.78 10.44 -1.06
C ASP A 635 -25.91 11.26 -1.70
N GLY A 636 -27.11 10.67 -1.78
CA GLY A 636 -28.28 11.26 -2.45
C GLY A 636 -28.32 11.06 -3.97
N SER A 637 -27.29 10.46 -4.57
CA SER A 637 -27.32 10.04 -5.98
C SER A 637 -28.20 8.80 -6.16
N GLU A 638 -28.76 8.64 -7.36
CA GLU A 638 -29.38 7.37 -7.76
C GLU A 638 -28.36 6.23 -7.67
N GLY A 639 -28.77 5.08 -7.13
CA GLY A 639 -27.87 3.95 -6.91
C GLY A 639 -27.08 3.99 -5.59
N VAL A 640 -27.36 4.95 -4.70
CA VAL A 640 -26.71 5.07 -3.38
C VAL A 640 -27.77 5.02 -2.29
N TRP A 641 -27.58 4.14 -1.30
CA TRP A 641 -28.51 3.98 -0.19
C TRP A 641 -27.80 3.85 1.15
N ASN A 642 -28.40 4.39 2.21
CA ASN A 642 -28.16 3.99 3.58
C ASN A 642 -29.11 2.83 3.93
N PRO A 643 -28.64 1.57 3.93
CA PRO A 643 -29.51 0.40 4.11
C PRO A 643 -30.11 0.29 5.52
N LEU A 644 -29.65 1.11 6.48
CA LEU A 644 -30.19 1.13 7.84
C LEU A 644 -31.42 2.05 7.98
N THR A 645 -31.54 3.06 7.11
CA THR A 645 -32.60 4.09 7.22
C THR A 645 -33.49 4.18 5.99
N ASP A 646 -32.97 3.81 4.83
CA ASP A 646 -33.66 3.99 3.56
C ASP A 646 -34.52 2.77 3.23
N VAL A 647 -35.61 3.00 2.49
CA VAL A 647 -36.40 1.91 1.90
C VAL A 647 -35.70 1.45 0.62
N LEU A 648 -35.15 0.24 0.63
CA LEU A 648 -34.41 -0.32 -0.50
C LEU A 648 -35.36 -0.92 -1.57
N PRO A 649 -35.08 -0.71 -2.88
CA PRO A 649 -35.68 -1.51 -3.94
C PRO A 649 -35.41 -3.01 -3.74
N ALA A 650 -36.29 -3.89 -4.24
CA ALA A 650 -36.19 -5.34 -3.99
C ALA A 650 -34.83 -5.95 -4.37
N GLN A 651 -34.24 -5.52 -5.49
CA GLN A 651 -32.92 -5.98 -5.91
C GLN A 651 -31.82 -5.46 -4.97
N ALA A 652 -31.85 -4.17 -4.62
CA ALA A 652 -30.89 -3.58 -3.69
C ALA A 652 -30.96 -4.24 -2.30
N GLN A 653 -32.17 -4.58 -1.83
CA GLN A 653 -32.37 -5.32 -0.59
C GLN A 653 -31.75 -6.72 -0.65
N ALA A 654 -31.92 -7.44 -1.76
CA ALA A 654 -31.35 -8.78 -1.92
C ALA A 654 -29.81 -8.74 -1.95
N GLU A 655 -29.23 -7.79 -2.68
CA GLU A 655 -27.78 -7.60 -2.76
C GLU A 655 -27.19 -7.12 -1.44
N PHE A 656 -27.87 -6.23 -0.71
CA PHE A 656 -27.47 -5.83 0.64
C PHE A 656 -27.38 -7.04 1.58
N VAL A 657 -28.40 -7.91 1.59
CA VAL A 657 -28.41 -9.11 2.42
C VAL A 657 -27.26 -10.06 2.04
N ALA A 658 -27.04 -10.29 0.75
CA ALA A 658 -25.96 -11.14 0.27
C ALA A 658 -24.58 -10.59 0.65
N LEU A 659 -24.33 -9.31 0.38
CA LEU A 659 -23.06 -8.65 0.69
C LEU A 659 -22.81 -8.58 2.20
N LYS A 660 -23.82 -8.25 3.02
CA LYS A 660 -23.68 -8.25 4.48
C LYS A 660 -23.33 -9.64 5.01
N ALA A 661 -24.00 -10.68 4.49
CA ALA A 661 -23.73 -12.06 4.88
C ALA A 661 -22.33 -12.53 4.48
N GLU A 662 -21.88 -12.19 3.28
CA GLU A 662 -20.53 -12.52 2.80
C GLU A 662 -19.46 -11.83 3.63
N LEU A 663 -19.61 -10.53 3.89
CA LEU A 663 -18.66 -9.77 4.71
C LEU A 663 -18.57 -10.34 6.13
N PHE A 664 -19.71 -10.70 6.74
CA PHE A 664 -19.72 -11.36 8.04
C PHE A 664 -19.02 -12.73 7.98
N ALA A 665 -19.36 -13.58 7.00
CA ALA A 665 -18.78 -14.91 6.86
C ALA A 665 -17.26 -14.85 6.66
N LEU A 666 -16.77 -13.92 5.84
CA LEU A 666 -15.36 -13.72 5.59
C LEU A 666 -14.61 -13.32 6.88
N LEU A 667 -15.10 -12.31 7.59
CA LEU A 667 -14.48 -11.86 8.85
C LEU A 667 -14.56 -12.94 9.94
N ALA A 668 -15.61 -13.75 9.96
CA ALA A 668 -15.79 -14.83 10.96
C ALA A 668 -14.98 -16.09 10.64
N SER A 669 -14.44 -16.21 9.43
CA SER A 669 -13.80 -17.44 8.94
C SER A 669 -12.46 -17.79 9.60
N GLN A 670 -11.85 -16.85 10.32
CA GLN A 670 -10.66 -17.06 11.14
C GLN A 670 -10.63 -16.00 12.25
N PRO A 671 -11.26 -16.28 13.40
CA PRO A 671 -11.24 -15.40 14.56
C PRO A 671 -9.82 -15.14 15.03
N VAL A 672 -9.55 -13.94 15.54
CA VAL A 672 -8.23 -13.52 16.01
C VAL A 672 -8.25 -13.40 17.53
N SER A 673 -7.26 -14.01 18.19
CA SER A 673 -6.97 -13.77 19.61
C SER A 673 -5.64 -13.05 19.71
N LEU A 674 -5.55 -12.00 20.53
CA LEU A 674 -4.26 -11.38 20.83
C LEU A 674 -3.35 -12.30 21.66
N ALA A 675 -3.92 -13.33 22.30
CA ALA A 675 -3.15 -14.34 23.01
C ALA A 675 -2.54 -15.42 22.09
N ASP A 676 -3.05 -15.55 20.86
CA ASP A 676 -2.48 -16.40 19.81
C ASP A 676 -1.42 -15.59 19.07
N GLY A 677 -0.24 -15.49 19.68
CA GLY A 677 0.84 -14.65 19.16
C GLY A 677 1.53 -15.27 17.94
N ASN A 678 1.47 -16.60 17.80
CA ASN A 678 2.09 -17.30 16.67
C ASN A 678 1.17 -17.37 15.42
N LEU A 679 -0.10 -16.96 15.56
CA LEU A 679 -1.15 -16.93 14.53
C LEU A 679 -1.52 -18.30 13.97
N ASP A 680 -1.45 -19.35 14.79
CA ASP A 680 -1.79 -20.72 14.40
C ASP A 680 -3.24 -21.13 14.72
N GLY A 681 -4.02 -20.20 15.30
CA GLY A 681 -5.42 -20.34 15.62
C GLY A 681 -5.71 -20.95 16.99
N VAL A 682 -4.69 -21.27 17.80
CA VAL A 682 -4.84 -21.92 19.11
C VAL A 682 -3.95 -21.21 20.14
N VAL A 683 -4.52 -20.88 21.31
CA VAL A 683 -3.72 -20.36 22.43
C VAL A 683 -3.15 -21.53 23.24
N ASP A 684 -1.85 -21.80 23.08
CA ASP A 684 -1.19 -22.96 23.69
C ASP A 684 0.26 -22.71 24.16
N ALA A 685 1.02 -23.79 24.38
CA ALA A 685 2.39 -23.73 24.87
C ALA A 685 3.35 -23.00 23.93
N ALA A 686 3.07 -22.99 22.62
CA ALA A 686 3.86 -22.25 21.65
C ALA A 686 3.77 -20.73 21.90
N ASP A 687 2.62 -20.21 22.32
CA ASP A 687 2.47 -18.79 22.66
C ASP A 687 3.25 -18.41 23.91
N LEU A 688 3.26 -19.28 24.93
CA LEU A 688 4.10 -19.05 26.11
C LEU A 688 5.58 -19.03 25.76
N VAL A 689 6.02 -19.94 24.88
CA VAL A 689 7.40 -19.94 24.39
C VAL A 689 7.72 -18.61 23.70
N GLY A 690 6.78 -18.08 22.90
CA GLY A 690 6.88 -16.76 22.31
C GLY A 690 7.04 -15.64 23.33
N VAL A 691 6.12 -15.54 24.30
CA VAL A 691 6.16 -14.57 25.42
C VAL A 691 7.52 -14.62 26.15
N PHE A 692 8.02 -15.81 26.49
CA PHE A 692 9.32 -15.93 27.16
C PHE A 692 10.50 -15.59 26.25
N SER A 693 10.39 -15.83 24.94
CA SER A 693 11.46 -15.52 23.98
C SER A 693 11.64 -14.02 23.74
N GLU A 694 10.56 -13.25 23.90
CA GLU A 694 10.54 -11.80 23.68
C GLU A 694 10.43 -11.00 25.00
N TRP A 695 10.62 -11.66 26.15
CA TRP A 695 10.45 -11.05 27.46
C TRP A 695 11.26 -9.75 27.63
N GLY A 696 10.55 -8.67 27.98
CA GLY A 696 11.11 -7.33 28.17
C GLY A 696 11.40 -6.56 26.88
N SER A 697 10.88 -7.02 25.73
CA SER A 697 11.02 -6.35 24.43
C SER A 697 9.68 -5.89 23.86
N MET A 698 9.72 -5.00 22.86
CA MET A 698 8.59 -4.79 21.96
C MET A 698 8.53 -5.99 21.01
N GLY A 699 7.44 -6.74 21.08
CA GLY A 699 7.35 -8.08 20.50
C GLY A 699 6.07 -8.34 19.70
N PHE A 700 6.02 -9.48 19.03
CA PHE A 700 4.79 -10.02 18.46
C PHE A 700 3.88 -10.63 19.53
N TRP A 701 4.44 -11.08 20.65
CA TRP A 701 3.70 -11.68 21.78
C TRP A 701 3.29 -10.64 22.86
N ASP A 702 3.11 -9.39 22.44
CA ASP A 702 2.54 -8.30 23.26
C ASP A 702 1.00 -8.34 23.17
N ALA A 703 0.41 -9.29 23.90
CA ALA A 703 -1.03 -9.52 23.89
C ALA A 703 -1.82 -8.38 24.53
N THR A 704 -1.19 -7.62 25.44
CA THR A 704 -1.77 -6.44 26.10
C THR A 704 -1.67 -5.17 25.27
N GLN A 705 -0.82 -5.16 24.25
CA GLN A 705 -0.55 -4.03 23.35
C GLN A 705 -0.02 -2.80 24.10
N ASP A 706 0.76 -3.00 25.15
CA ASP A 706 1.32 -1.92 25.98
C ASP A 706 2.74 -1.50 25.54
N GLY A 707 3.33 -2.22 24.58
CA GLY A 707 4.67 -2.00 24.06
C GLY A 707 5.76 -2.76 24.79
N ILE A 708 5.43 -3.71 25.68
CA ILE A 708 6.44 -4.51 26.37
C ILE A 708 5.91 -5.89 26.77
N VAL A 709 6.48 -6.94 26.17
CA VAL A 709 6.16 -8.33 26.53
C VAL A 709 6.60 -8.63 27.96
N ASN A 710 5.65 -8.87 28.87
CA ASN A 710 5.91 -9.04 30.30
C ASN A 710 4.92 -10.00 31.01
N GLY A 711 4.83 -9.90 32.34
CA GLY A 711 3.96 -10.74 33.17
C GLY A 711 2.46 -10.53 32.93
N ASP A 712 2.07 -9.36 32.42
CA ASP A 712 0.70 -9.05 32.06
C ASP A 712 0.28 -9.81 30.79
N ASP A 713 1.16 -9.89 29.78
CA ASP A 713 0.94 -10.72 28.58
C ASP A 713 0.91 -12.21 28.92
N LEU A 714 1.81 -12.65 29.80
CA LEU A 714 1.78 -14.02 30.32
C LEU A 714 0.43 -14.33 30.98
N SER A 715 -0.07 -13.42 31.80
CA SER A 715 -1.37 -13.57 32.46
C SER A 715 -2.51 -13.58 31.43
N PHE A 716 -2.41 -12.75 30.39
CA PHE A 716 -3.37 -12.70 29.30
C PHE A 716 -3.44 -14.03 28.53
N VAL A 717 -2.29 -14.58 28.14
CA VAL A 717 -2.18 -15.88 27.44
C VAL A 717 -2.70 -17.02 28.32
N LEU A 718 -2.32 -17.06 29.61
CA LEU A 718 -2.80 -18.09 30.53
C LEU A 718 -4.31 -18.03 30.78
N ASN A 719 -4.91 -16.84 30.77
CA ASN A 719 -6.36 -16.68 30.91
C ASN A 719 -7.12 -17.10 29.65
N ALA A 720 -6.51 -16.96 28.47
CA ALA A 720 -7.07 -17.38 27.20
C ALA A 720 -6.71 -18.83 26.83
N TRP A 721 -6.02 -19.56 27.71
CA TRP A 721 -5.47 -20.89 27.43
C TRP A 721 -6.53 -21.90 27.00
N GLY A 722 -6.38 -22.46 25.80
CA GLY A 722 -7.33 -23.42 25.24
C GLY A 722 -8.73 -22.84 24.97
N ALA A 723 -8.91 -21.52 25.03
CA ALA A 723 -10.12 -20.87 24.59
C ALA A 723 -10.14 -20.83 23.06
N ASP A 724 -11.30 -21.12 22.47
CA ASP A 724 -11.51 -20.81 21.06
C ASP A 724 -11.50 -19.28 20.89
N PRO A 725 -10.77 -18.72 19.91
CA PRO A 725 -10.76 -17.28 19.69
C PRO A 725 -12.19 -16.80 19.42
N VAL A 726 -12.70 -15.88 20.23
CA VAL A 726 -14.07 -15.39 20.14
C VAL A 726 -14.19 -14.46 18.92
N PRO A 727 -15.10 -14.73 17.95
CA PRO A 727 -15.17 -13.98 16.69
C PRO A 727 -15.62 -12.51 16.81
N ILE A 728 -16.16 -12.10 17.95
CA ILE A 728 -17.20 -11.05 17.98
C ILE A 728 -16.66 -9.67 18.39
N ASP A 729 -15.66 -9.58 19.26
CA ASP A 729 -15.27 -8.31 19.88
C ASP A 729 -14.57 -7.34 18.91
N GLN A 730 -14.15 -7.84 17.74
CA GLN A 730 -13.54 -7.03 16.69
C GLN A 730 -14.47 -6.70 15.53
N MET A 731 -15.73 -7.18 15.54
CA MET A 731 -16.69 -6.88 14.47
C MET A 731 -17.65 -5.76 14.89
N PRO A 732 -17.91 -4.78 14.00
CA PRO A 732 -18.95 -3.78 14.22
C PRO A 732 -20.31 -4.44 14.48
N ALA A 733 -21.02 -4.01 15.53
CA ALA A 733 -22.31 -4.58 15.92
C ALA A 733 -23.34 -4.61 14.76
N CYS A 734 -23.30 -3.61 13.90
CA CYS A 734 -24.13 -3.49 12.71
C CYS A 734 -23.94 -4.63 11.68
N LEU A 735 -22.79 -5.31 11.68
CA LEU A 735 -22.50 -6.46 10.83
C LEU A 735 -23.00 -7.77 11.39
N LEU A 736 -23.30 -7.83 12.70
CA LEU A 736 -23.74 -9.04 13.35
C LEU A 736 -25.15 -9.44 12.86
N PRO A 737 -25.42 -10.75 12.73
CA PRO A 737 -26.77 -11.24 12.52
C PRO A 737 -27.72 -10.87 13.66
N ASP A 738 -29.00 -10.71 13.35
CA ASP A 738 -30.05 -10.41 14.33
C ASP A 738 -30.07 -11.51 15.42
N GLY A 739 -29.91 -11.11 16.68
CA GLY A 739 -29.84 -12.01 17.85
C GLY A 739 -28.44 -12.20 18.45
N LEU A 740 -27.36 -11.96 17.69
CA LEU A 740 -25.97 -11.94 18.21
C LEU A 740 -25.56 -10.54 18.70
N ALA A 741 -26.15 -9.49 18.14
CA ALA A 741 -25.91 -8.09 18.54
C ALA A 741 -26.31 -7.79 20.00
N ALA A 742 -27.26 -8.54 20.57
CA ALA A 742 -27.73 -8.35 21.95
C ALA A 742 -26.74 -8.84 23.03
N GLY A 743 -25.67 -9.53 22.64
CA GLY A 743 -24.64 -10.06 23.54
C GLY A 743 -23.35 -9.24 23.63
N VAL A 744 -23.12 -8.27 22.73
CA VAL A 744 -21.85 -7.52 22.59
C VAL A 744 -21.79 -6.29 23.50
N GLY A 745 -22.43 -6.40 24.66
CA GLY A 745 -22.54 -5.34 25.63
C GLY A 745 -22.75 -5.92 27.02
N LYS A 746 -21.80 -6.74 27.48
CA LYS A 746 -21.62 -7.09 28.89
C LYS A 746 -20.16 -7.30 29.22
#